data_AF-A0A953Z205-F1
#
_entry.id   AF-A0A953Z205-F1
#
_cell.length_a   1.000
_cell.length_b   1.000
_cell.length_c   1.000
_cell.angle_alpha   90.00
_cell.angle_beta   90.00
_cell.angle_gamma   90.00
#
_symmetry.space_group_name_H-M   'P 1'
#
loop_
_entity.id
_entity.type
_entity.pdbx_description
1 polymer ?
#
loop_
_entity_poly.entity_id
_entity_poly.type
_entity_poly.pdbx_seq_one_letter_code
_entity_poly.pdbx_strand_id
1 'polypeptide(L)'
;MSKETVTVVLNEENALPFLRTALGAMRSGEAALICQHLEGGLPKLCETAEYCLLRGRLARFKERFKESRKWLRKALDDPKFGYEARYELQRSLLEGGRRDMAADVLVRLLKEDDLKIPLRVHANSALAVAYTSLERYESAQKAIEEAAAPGIISAQLLADEAYRLAALGARQEALQQLQQAVDIDAGCPDAFFLFANLLHIHGQAEDALQVLAMGLEQVPTSIRLLQLAGEVYRELGNHADAAEAYRAAIAVSPEGAHSDGLRLEAAKALFADGKTGGAKQALEELLERNPRSSFRREARSRLAALASKARGHHRIKGFPRTLQKRAYCAPNTLANLLTFWGSDSTQDEVAAQIFTDGARWHDLLSFLRSIEGFETRAFLSNLDEVKSLLDSNIPVIVGEYTGLDGHCIALLGYDDRMGVVIAQDPLFYAPVEIPYADFETSWDFTDSLVVVTLPTKEAVNVFAKLNPTTCEIVQRWTRALSLRQASHHEMALGELENLMASHPEFLSPFRTATEIHLMRGAPEKALEVLRPLLKANKKNYWALRYAGEASLSQGDLAEAWEYFGKAVRRFADDSTLHYARAEIAFVAGDRKRARAELMWALDARPAFLPARLRLAQDYLEAGDLERAQWQAEHVLEIAPGHLMAEKILDAALDGNR
;
A
#
# COMPACT_ATOMS: atom_id res chain seq x y z
N MET A 1 -1.36 45.40 -13.53
CA MET A 1 -0.71 46.23 -12.50
C MET A 1 0.44 45.43 -11.91
N SER A 2 1.63 46.03 -11.81
CA SER A 2 2.86 45.43 -11.31
C SER A 2 2.68 44.86 -9.89
N LYS A 3 3.04 43.58 -9.69
CA LYS A 3 3.19 42.99 -8.35
C LYS A 3 4.47 43.56 -7.73
N GLU A 4 4.34 44.63 -6.94
CA GLU A 4 5.40 45.03 -6.02
C GLU A 4 5.53 43.94 -4.94
N THR A 5 6.64 43.23 -4.95
CA THR A 5 6.99 42.29 -3.87
C THR A 5 7.41 43.11 -2.65
N VAL A 6 6.44 43.52 -1.83
CA VAL A 6 6.72 44.17 -0.54
C VAL A 6 7.48 43.17 0.33
N THR A 7 8.76 43.40 0.55
CA THR A 7 9.60 42.59 1.44
C THR A 7 9.25 42.96 2.89
N VAL A 8 8.27 42.28 3.48
CA VAL A 8 7.89 42.52 4.88
C VAL A 8 8.97 41.94 5.80
N VAL A 9 9.67 42.82 6.53
CA VAL A 9 10.58 42.40 7.61
C VAL A 9 9.73 42.07 8.84
N LEU A 10 9.59 40.77 9.14
CA LEU A 10 8.87 40.32 10.34
C LEU A 10 9.75 40.44 11.59
N ASN A 11 9.19 41.04 12.64
CA ASN A 11 9.70 41.12 14.00
C ASN A 11 8.71 40.44 14.97
N GLU A 12 9.04 40.40 16.26
CA GLU A 12 8.19 39.72 17.27
C GLU A 12 6.75 40.27 17.36
N GLU A 13 6.53 41.53 16.98
CA GLU A 13 5.24 42.22 17.10
C GLU A 13 4.33 42.03 15.87
N ASN A 14 4.90 41.94 14.67
CA ASN A 14 4.14 41.83 13.42
C ASN A 14 4.14 40.41 12.80
N ALA A 15 4.93 39.48 13.35
CA ALA A 15 5.04 38.11 12.84
C ALA A 15 3.72 37.34 12.97
N LEU A 16 3.07 37.34 14.13
CA LEU A 16 1.84 36.56 14.36
C LEU A 16 0.66 36.97 13.43
N PRO A 17 0.32 38.26 13.30
CA PRO A 17 -0.71 38.70 12.36
C PRO A 17 -0.40 38.34 10.90
N PHE A 18 0.85 38.51 10.47
CA PHE A 18 1.28 38.13 9.12
C PHE A 18 1.16 36.62 8.90
N LEU A 19 1.64 35.83 9.85
CA LEU A 19 1.57 34.37 9.80
C LEU A 19 0.12 33.87 9.78
N ARG A 20 -0.81 34.50 10.51
CA ARG A 20 -2.25 34.21 10.42
C ARG A 20 -2.80 34.40 9.01
N THR A 21 -2.56 35.56 8.42
CA THR A 21 -3.04 35.88 7.07
C THR A 21 -2.46 34.91 6.04
N ALA A 22 -1.17 34.64 6.16
CA ALA A 22 -0.44 33.83 5.20
C ALA A 22 -0.78 32.32 5.30
N LEU A 23 -1.18 31.82 6.48
CA LEU A 23 -1.71 30.45 6.66
C LEU A 23 -3.19 30.32 6.31
N GLY A 24 -3.99 31.39 6.47
CA GLY A 24 -5.36 31.43 5.99
C GLY A 24 -5.46 31.53 4.47
N ALA A 25 -4.43 32.07 3.80
CA ALA A 25 -4.45 32.32 2.37
C ALA A 25 -3.88 31.20 1.50
N MET A 26 -2.94 30.37 1.98
CA MET A 26 -2.24 29.30 1.23
C MET A 26 -2.16 29.49 -0.31
N ARG A 27 -1.85 30.73 -0.76
CA ARG A 27 -1.52 31.07 -2.14
C ARG A 27 -0.01 31.16 -2.24
N SER A 28 0.53 30.56 -3.30
CA SER A 28 1.95 30.20 -3.55
C SER A 28 3.05 31.21 -3.20
N GLY A 29 2.75 32.50 -3.05
CA GLY A 29 3.75 33.52 -2.73
C GLY A 29 4.09 33.67 -1.24
N GLU A 30 3.14 33.39 -0.34
CA GLU A 30 3.28 33.78 1.08
C GLU A 30 3.85 32.66 1.96
N ALA A 31 3.66 31.38 1.57
CA ALA A 31 4.15 30.22 2.30
C ALA A 31 5.69 30.13 2.37
N ALA A 32 6.41 30.55 1.32
CA ALA A 32 7.87 30.59 1.30
C ALA A 32 8.43 31.64 2.26
N LEU A 33 7.77 32.80 2.38
CA LEU A 33 8.12 33.86 3.34
C LEU A 33 7.84 33.38 4.78
N ILE A 34 6.69 32.75 5.01
CA ILE A 34 6.35 32.10 6.29
C ILE A 34 7.43 31.09 6.70
N CYS A 35 7.89 30.25 5.77
CA CYS A 35 8.95 29.27 6.02
C CYS A 35 10.25 29.94 6.48
N GLN A 36 10.70 30.97 5.77
CA GLN A 36 11.96 31.66 6.04
C GLN A 36 11.98 32.27 7.45
N HIS A 37 10.88 32.89 7.87
CA HIS A 37 10.80 33.53 9.20
C HIS A 37 10.51 32.56 10.34
N LEU A 38 9.72 31.50 10.11
CA LEU A 38 9.49 30.45 11.11
C LEU A 38 10.75 29.61 11.35
N GLU A 39 11.56 29.35 10.32
CA GLU A 39 12.82 28.60 10.40
C GLU A 39 13.98 29.47 10.96
N GLY A 40 13.96 30.79 10.73
CA GLY A 40 14.94 31.74 11.28
C GLY A 40 14.90 31.93 12.81
N GLY A 41 13.86 31.41 13.47
CA GLY A 41 13.73 31.41 14.93
C GLY A 41 13.37 32.78 15.51
N LEU A 42 12.14 32.91 16.00
CA LEU A 42 11.71 34.04 16.83
C LEU A 42 11.66 33.55 18.29
N PRO A 43 12.70 33.77 19.12
CA PRO A 43 12.88 33.06 20.39
C PRO A 43 11.77 33.29 21.41
N LYS A 44 11.09 34.45 21.42
CA LYS A 44 9.95 34.68 22.33
C LYS A 44 8.64 34.05 21.83
N LEU A 45 8.54 33.78 20.53
CA LEU A 45 7.33 33.22 19.92
C LEU A 45 7.32 31.69 19.93
N CYS A 46 8.48 31.04 20.03
CA CYS A 46 8.62 29.59 19.89
C CYS A 46 7.93 28.74 20.96
N GLU A 47 7.42 29.38 22.02
CA GLU A 47 6.69 28.74 23.12
C GLU A 47 5.18 29.04 23.08
N THR A 48 4.70 29.95 22.22
CA THR A 48 3.26 30.22 22.11
C THR A 48 2.54 29.06 21.41
N ALA A 49 1.34 28.72 21.88
CA ALA A 49 0.53 27.66 21.28
C ALA A 49 0.18 27.95 19.82
N GLU A 50 -0.06 29.22 19.50
CA GLU A 50 -0.30 29.68 18.14
C GLU A 50 0.91 29.40 17.23
N TYR A 51 2.12 29.80 17.63
CA TYR A 51 3.32 29.49 16.85
C TYR A 51 3.51 27.98 16.67
N CYS A 52 3.29 27.19 17.72
CA CYS A 52 3.39 25.74 17.68
C CYS A 52 2.37 25.13 16.70
N LEU A 53 1.13 25.61 16.69
CA LEU A 53 0.11 25.20 15.73
C LEU A 53 0.55 25.47 14.29
N LEU A 54 1.05 26.68 14.02
CA LEU A 54 1.49 27.10 12.69
C LEU A 54 2.71 26.31 12.20
N ARG A 55 3.69 26.07 13.07
CA ARG A 55 4.83 25.17 12.80
C ARG A 55 4.37 23.75 12.51
N GLY A 56 3.38 23.28 13.26
CA GLY A 56 2.73 21.99 13.06
C GLY A 56 2.12 21.86 11.66
N ARG A 57 1.24 22.79 11.29
CA ARG A 57 0.61 22.86 9.95
C ARG A 57 1.65 22.93 8.83
N LEU A 58 2.66 23.77 8.97
CA LEU A 58 3.72 23.89 7.95
C LEU A 58 4.53 22.59 7.82
N ALA A 59 4.90 21.97 8.93
CA ALA A 59 5.60 20.70 8.91
C ALA A 59 4.71 19.60 8.30
N ARG A 60 3.39 19.60 8.54
CA ARG A 60 2.44 18.68 7.89
C ARG A 60 2.37 18.92 6.38
N PHE A 61 2.25 20.17 5.96
CA PHE A 61 2.25 20.58 4.55
C PHE A 61 3.55 20.18 3.82
N LYS A 62 4.70 20.27 4.50
CA LYS A 62 6.00 19.74 4.02
C LYS A 62 6.17 18.22 4.23
N GLU A 63 5.13 17.52 4.65
CA GLU A 63 5.10 16.08 4.96
C GLU A 63 6.12 15.60 6.01
N ARG A 64 6.62 16.52 6.82
CA ARG A 64 7.46 16.24 7.99
C ARG A 64 6.58 15.86 9.18
N PHE A 65 5.78 14.78 9.04
CA PHE A 65 4.73 14.42 10.01
C PHE A 65 5.25 14.20 11.44
N LYS A 66 6.46 13.66 11.62
CA LYS A 66 7.06 13.53 12.96
C LYS A 66 7.30 14.89 13.62
N GLU A 67 7.82 15.85 12.86
CA GLU A 67 8.02 17.22 13.32
C GLU A 67 6.67 17.92 13.56
N SER A 68 5.72 17.76 12.65
CA SER A 68 4.36 18.28 12.80
C SER A 68 3.75 17.86 14.12
N ARG A 69 3.68 16.56 14.41
CA ARG A 69 3.15 16.03 15.67
C ARG A 69 3.88 16.53 16.90
N LYS A 70 5.20 16.74 16.82
CA LYS A 70 5.99 17.31 17.92
C LYS A 70 5.54 18.73 18.25
N TRP A 71 5.34 19.57 17.24
CA TRP A 71 4.90 20.96 17.42
C TRP A 71 3.44 21.04 17.86
N LEU A 72 2.54 20.29 17.20
CA LEU A 72 1.11 20.29 17.53
C LEU A 72 0.85 19.86 18.97
N ARG A 73 1.62 18.90 19.50
CA ARG A 73 1.52 18.48 20.90
C ARG A 73 1.76 19.60 21.91
N LYS A 74 2.60 20.59 21.58
CA LYS A 74 2.87 21.73 22.46
C LYS A 74 1.72 22.73 22.54
N ALA A 75 0.74 22.64 21.64
CA ALA A 75 -0.40 23.55 21.59
C ALA A 75 -1.70 22.93 22.14
N LEU A 76 -1.69 21.66 22.58
CA LEU A 76 -2.91 20.91 22.94
C LEU A 76 -3.61 21.41 24.21
N ASP A 77 -2.84 21.95 25.15
CA ASP A 77 -3.34 22.39 26.46
C ASP A 77 -3.78 23.86 26.44
N ASP A 78 -3.62 24.55 25.31
CA ASP A 78 -4.01 25.95 25.17
C ASP A 78 -5.53 26.10 25.05
N PRO A 79 -6.20 26.95 25.85
CA PRO A 79 -7.65 27.10 25.82
C PRO A 79 -8.21 27.61 24.48
N LYS A 80 -7.40 28.33 23.69
CA LYS A 80 -7.83 28.93 22.42
C LYS A 80 -7.47 28.06 21.23
N PHE A 81 -6.29 27.45 21.23
CA PHE A 81 -5.74 26.72 20.09
C PHE A 81 -5.71 25.19 20.28
N GLY A 82 -6.05 24.68 21.46
CA GLY A 82 -6.01 23.25 21.78
C GLY A 82 -6.88 22.39 20.85
N TYR A 83 -8.09 22.86 20.52
CA TYR A 83 -8.96 22.18 19.56
C TYR A 83 -8.30 22.07 18.18
N GLU A 84 -7.86 23.21 17.63
CA GLU A 84 -7.24 23.24 16.29
C GLU A 84 -5.97 22.40 16.27
N ALA A 85 -5.19 22.40 17.37
CA ALA A 85 -4.02 21.56 17.52
C ALA A 85 -4.35 20.07 17.51
N ARG A 86 -5.42 19.62 18.18
CA ARG A 86 -5.89 18.22 18.14
C ARG A 86 -6.39 17.85 16.74
N TYR A 87 -7.13 18.73 16.09
CA TYR A 87 -7.62 18.52 14.73
C TYR A 87 -6.47 18.43 13.70
N GLU A 88 -5.46 19.28 13.78
CA GLU A 88 -4.28 19.16 12.92
C GLU A 88 -3.42 17.94 13.29
N LEU A 89 -3.40 17.56 14.58
CA LEU A 89 -2.64 16.42 15.05
C LEU A 89 -3.19 15.12 14.46
N GLN A 90 -4.50 14.93 14.47
CA GLN A 90 -5.12 13.76 13.84
C GLN A 90 -4.87 13.73 12.33
N ARG A 91 -4.94 14.87 11.62
CA ARG A 91 -4.59 14.92 10.19
C ARG A 91 -3.15 14.49 9.94
N SER A 92 -2.21 15.00 10.73
CA SER A 92 -0.80 14.59 10.65
C SER A 92 -0.57 13.12 11.07
N LEU A 93 -1.46 12.52 11.84
CA LEU A 93 -1.42 11.10 12.17
C LEU A 93 -1.97 10.26 11.01
N LEU A 94 -3.12 10.60 10.43
CA LEU A 94 -3.70 9.94 9.26
C LEU A 94 -2.76 9.97 8.06
N GLU A 95 -2.30 11.16 7.66
CA GLU A 95 -1.34 11.34 6.56
C GLU A 95 0.00 10.64 6.83
N GLY A 96 0.34 10.48 8.11
CA GLY A 96 1.51 9.73 8.57
C GLY A 96 1.29 8.22 8.76
N GLY A 97 0.12 7.68 8.39
CA GLY A 97 -0.23 6.26 8.49
C GLY A 97 -0.58 5.75 9.90
N ARG A 98 -0.65 6.64 10.90
CA ARG A 98 -0.94 6.30 12.32
C ARG A 98 -2.44 6.35 12.61
N ARG A 99 -3.20 5.48 11.92
CA ARG A 99 -4.67 5.51 11.85
C ARG A 99 -5.35 5.33 13.20
N ASP A 100 -4.97 4.31 13.98
CA ASP A 100 -5.53 4.08 15.33
C ASP A 100 -5.33 5.29 16.25
N MET A 101 -4.14 5.90 16.22
CA MET A 101 -3.84 7.08 17.04
C MET A 101 -4.64 8.31 16.61
N ALA A 102 -4.92 8.46 15.31
CA ALA A 102 -5.75 9.55 14.81
C ALA A 102 -7.19 9.42 15.32
N ALA A 103 -7.74 8.20 15.27
CA ALA A 103 -9.07 7.91 15.79
C ALA A 103 -9.16 8.15 17.32
N ASP A 104 -8.16 7.72 18.10
CA ASP A 104 -8.10 7.98 19.55
C ASP A 104 -8.11 9.49 19.88
N VAL A 105 -7.34 10.31 19.15
CA VAL A 105 -7.34 11.77 19.33
C VAL A 105 -8.73 12.37 19.07
N LEU A 106 -9.42 11.90 18.03
CA LEU A 106 -10.75 12.38 17.66
C LEU A 106 -11.84 11.93 18.64
N VAL A 107 -11.82 10.67 19.06
CA VAL A 107 -12.75 10.14 20.07
C VAL A 107 -12.63 10.91 21.38
N ARG A 108 -11.41 11.21 21.83
CA ARG A 108 -11.19 12.03 23.03
C ARG A 108 -11.71 13.45 22.85
N LEU A 109 -11.45 14.06 21.69
CA LEU A 109 -11.91 15.41 21.38
C LEU A 109 -13.44 15.53 21.41
N LEU A 110 -14.15 14.50 20.93
CA LEU A 110 -15.61 14.48 20.89
C LEU A 110 -16.26 14.31 22.27
N LYS A 111 -15.53 13.79 23.27
CA LYS A 111 -15.98 13.69 24.67
C LYS A 111 -16.01 15.03 25.41
N GLU A 112 -15.46 16.11 24.85
CA GLU A 112 -15.47 17.43 25.47
C GLU A 112 -16.86 18.07 25.35
N ASP A 113 -17.50 18.44 26.46
CA ASP A 113 -18.89 18.93 26.50
C ASP A 113 -19.07 20.33 25.87
N ASP A 114 -18.04 21.17 25.92
CA ASP A 114 -18.05 22.54 25.43
C ASP A 114 -17.69 22.68 23.94
N LEU A 115 -17.45 21.56 23.25
CA LEU A 115 -17.07 21.57 21.84
C LEU A 115 -18.21 22.13 20.97
N LYS A 116 -17.92 23.20 20.23
CA LYS A 116 -18.89 23.89 19.37
C LYS A 116 -19.40 22.98 18.25
N ILE A 117 -20.66 23.15 17.85
CA ILE A 117 -21.32 22.31 16.83
C ILE A 117 -20.48 22.18 15.53
N PRO A 118 -20.00 23.26 14.87
CA PRO A 118 -19.22 23.11 13.64
C PRO A 118 -17.92 22.31 13.84
N LEU A 119 -17.33 22.42 15.03
CA LEU A 119 -16.11 21.70 15.39
C LEU A 119 -16.38 20.21 15.65
N ARG A 120 -17.54 19.87 16.24
CA ARG A 120 -18.02 18.49 16.36
C ARG A 120 -18.24 17.86 14.99
N VAL A 121 -18.89 18.58 14.06
CA VAL A 121 -19.09 18.10 12.68
C VAL A 121 -17.77 17.75 12.01
N HIS A 122 -16.79 18.65 12.03
CA HIS A 122 -15.47 18.37 11.45
C HIS A 122 -14.73 17.22 12.14
N ALA A 123 -14.83 17.09 13.46
CA ALA A 123 -14.20 16.00 14.20
C ALA A 123 -14.84 14.64 13.88
N ASN A 124 -16.18 14.57 13.82
CA ASN A 124 -16.90 13.36 13.44
C ASN A 124 -16.64 12.96 11.99
N SER A 125 -16.62 13.93 11.06
CA SER A 125 -16.24 13.71 9.66
C SER A 125 -14.85 13.11 9.52
N ALA A 126 -13.85 13.70 10.20
CA ALA A 126 -12.50 13.16 10.21
C ALA A 126 -12.41 11.79 10.90
N LEU A 127 -13.25 11.53 11.90
CA LEU A 127 -13.31 10.24 12.58
C LEU A 127 -13.85 9.16 11.65
N ALA A 128 -14.82 9.49 10.80
CA ALA A 128 -15.29 8.58 9.76
C ALA A 128 -14.17 8.22 8.77
N VAL A 129 -13.32 9.17 8.37
CA VAL A 129 -12.15 8.90 7.53
C VAL A 129 -11.17 7.97 8.24
N ALA A 130 -10.89 8.23 9.52
CA ALA A 130 -10.01 7.38 10.33
C ALA A 130 -10.56 5.95 10.43
N TYR A 131 -11.84 5.78 10.77
CA TYR A 131 -12.50 4.48 10.83
C TYR A 131 -12.55 3.77 9.48
N THR A 132 -12.83 4.48 8.40
CA THR A 132 -12.80 3.92 7.04
C THR A 132 -11.40 3.39 6.70
N SER A 133 -10.34 4.12 7.04
CA SER A 133 -8.94 3.68 6.83
C SER A 133 -8.53 2.48 7.70
N LEU A 134 -9.28 2.24 8.78
CA LEU A 134 -9.16 1.12 9.69
C LEU A 134 -10.08 -0.05 9.31
N GLU A 135 -10.86 0.10 8.24
CA GLU A 135 -11.89 -0.84 7.78
C GLU A 135 -13.00 -1.08 8.81
N ARG A 136 -13.23 -0.09 9.68
CA ARG A 136 -14.35 -0.03 10.63
C ARG A 136 -15.53 0.70 9.99
N TYR A 137 -16.21 0.04 9.07
CA TYR A 137 -17.23 0.70 8.24
C TYR A 137 -18.52 1.06 8.99
N GLU A 138 -18.92 0.28 10.01
CA GLU A 138 -20.09 0.60 10.84
C GLU A 138 -19.79 1.79 11.74
N SER A 139 -18.60 1.81 12.35
CA SER A 139 -18.13 2.95 13.15
C SER A 139 -17.97 4.20 12.29
N ALA A 140 -17.50 4.05 11.05
CA ALA A 140 -17.42 5.15 10.09
C ALA A 140 -18.79 5.70 9.71
N GLN A 141 -19.77 4.83 9.44
CA GLN A 141 -21.16 5.22 9.16
C GLN A 141 -21.75 6.03 10.30
N LYS A 142 -21.62 5.54 11.54
CA LYS A 142 -22.10 6.24 12.73
C LYS A 142 -21.46 7.62 12.89
N ALA A 143 -20.15 7.73 12.67
CA ALA A 143 -19.45 9.01 12.73
C ALA A 143 -19.96 10.00 11.67
N ILE A 144 -20.29 9.55 10.45
CA ILE A 144 -20.92 10.40 9.43
C ILE A 144 -22.32 10.85 9.86
N GLU A 145 -23.13 9.96 10.40
CA GLU A 145 -24.47 10.30 10.89
C GLU A 145 -24.41 11.35 12.00
N GLU A 146 -23.47 11.21 12.94
CA GLU A 146 -23.24 12.19 14.00
C GLU A 146 -22.70 13.53 13.45
N ALA A 147 -21.90 13.52 12.38
CA ALA A 147 -21.46 14.73 11.70
C ALA A 147 -22.62 15.44 10.97
N ALA A 148 -23.53 14.68 10.36
CA ALA A 148 -24.65 15.21 9.59
C ALA A 148 -25.85 15.64 10.46
N ALA A 149 -25.98 15.10 11.68
CA ALA A 149 -27.12 15.35 12.57
C ALA A 149 -27.46 16.85 12.81
N PRO A 150 -26.49 17.78 12.92
CA PRO A 150 -26.79 19.21 13.04
C PRO A 150 -27.33 19.88 11.75
N GLY A 151 -27.40 19.17 10.62
CA GLY A 151 -27.84 19.70 9.33
C GLY A 151 -26.81 20.60 8.63
N ILE A 152 -25.55 20.56 9.05
CA ILE A 152 -24.46 21.32 8.43
C ILE A 152 -23.94 20.53 7.23
N ILE A 153 -23.98 21.14 6.05
CA ILE A 153 -23.39 20.60 4.83
C ILE A 153 -22.15 21.42 4.50
N SER A 154 -21.01 20.76 4.31
CA SER A 154 -19.76 21.37 3.87
C SER A 154 -19.07 20.49 2.84
N ALA A 155 -18.23 21.09 1.98
CA ALA A 155 -17.48 20.32 0.98
C ALA A 155 -16.59 19.25 1.61
N GLN A 156 -16.00 19.52 2.79
CA GLN A 156 -15.20 18.52 3.51
C GLN A 156 -16.05 17.33 3.97
N LEU A 157 -17.23 17.57 4.56
CA LEU A 157 -18.11 16.49 5.03
C LEU A 157 -18.56 15.59 3.86
N LEU A 158 -18.95 16.20 2.74
CA LEU A 158 -19.34 15.47 1.54
C LEU A 158 -18.16 14.68 0.96
N ALA A 159 -16.95 15.23 0.96
CA ALA A 159 -15.75 14.55 0.52
C ALA A 159 -15.38 13.35 1.43
N ASP A 160 -15.49 13.52 2.75
CA ASP A 160 -15.22 12.46 3.73
C ASP A 160 -16.27 11.33 3.64
N GLU A 161 -17.54 11.67 3.43
CA GLU A 161 -18.60 10.68 3.16
C GLU A 161 -18.36 9.95 1.83
N ALA A 162 -17.98 10.68 0.78
CA ALA A 162 -17.63 10.05 -0.49
C ALA A 162 -16.44 9.10 -0.38
N TYR A 163 -15.44 9.41 0.44
CA TYR A 163 -14.32 8.51 0.73
C TYR A 163 -14.80 7.19 1.37
N ARG A 164 -15.74 7.26 2.32
CA ARG A 164 -16.36 6.08 2.94
C ARG A 164 -17.20 5.29 1.94
N LEU A 165 -18.06 5.95 1.16
CA LEU A 165 -18.87 5.32 0.11
C LEU A 165 -18.01 4.62 -0.94
N ALA A 166 -16.92 5.25 -1.38
CA ALA A 166 -15.97 4.66 -2.30
C ALA A 166 -15.31 3.40 -1.72
N ALA A 167 -14.95 3.40 -0.42
CA ALA A 167 -14.42 2.22 0.25
C ALA A 167 -15.43 1.07 0.35
N LEU A 168 -16.73 1.38 0.40
CA LEU A 168 -17.82 0.40 0.35
C LEU A 168 -18.18 -0.06 -1.09
N GLY A 169 -17.58 0.55 -2.12
CA GLY A 169 -17.91 0.27 -3.52
C GLY A 169 -19.16 1.00 -4.02
N ALA A 170 -19.77 1.88 -3.23
CA ALA A 170 -20.91 2.73 -3.60
C ALA A 170 -20.45 3.92 -4.47
N ARG A 171 -19.97 3.59 -5.67
CA ARG A 171 -19.26 4.52 -6.56
C ARG A 171 -20.14 5.68 -7.02
N GLN A 172 -21.36 5.40 -7.45
CA GLN A 172 -22.22 6.42 -8.04
C GLN A 172 -22.64 7.44 -6.99
N GLU A 173 -22.95 6.96 -5.79
CA GLU A 173 -23.22 7.81 -4.63
C GLU A 173 -22.00 8.65 -4.27
N ALA A 174 -20.80 8.05 -4.23
CA ALA A 174 -19.56 8.79 -3.97
C ALA A 174 -19.31 9.91 -5.00
N LEU A 175 -19.50 9.65 -6.30
CA LEU A 175 -19.36 10.67 -7.35
C LEU A 175 -20.40 11.80 -7.21
N GLN A 176 -21.64 11.49 -6.82
CA GLN A 176 -22.65 12.51 -6.55
C GLN A 176 -22.29 13.40 -5.37
N GLN A 177 -21.82 12.81 -4.26
CA GLN A 177 -21.35 13.56 -3.09
C GLN A 177 -20.16 14.46 -3.45
N LEU A 178 -19.23 13.97 -4.26
CA LEU A 178 -18.05 14.73 -4.69
C LEU A 178 -18.40 15.88 -5.64
N GLN A 179 -19.33 15.66 -6.58
CA GLN A 179 -19.84 16.73 -7.43
C GLN A 179 -20.48 17.84 -6.57
N GLN A 180 -21.35 17.45 -5.62
CA GLN A 180 -21.95 18.41 -4.70
C GLN A 180 -20.89 19.13 -3.85
N ALA A 181 -19.81 18.45 -3.44
CA ALA A 181 -18.73 19.04 -2.66
C ALA A 181 -18.02 20.15 -3.43
N VAL A 182 -17.65 19.93 -4.70
CA VAL A 182 -16.96 20.94 -5.52
C VAL A 182 -17.88 22.10 -5.91
N ASP A 183 -19.20 21.87 -5.97
CA ASP A 183 -20.20 22.92 -6.23
C ASP A 183 -20.42 23.84 -5.01
N ILE A 184 -20.27 23.32 -3.79
CA ILE A 184 -20.44 24.10 -2.54
C ILE A 184 -19.22 24.97 -2.25
N ASP A 185 -18.01 24.39 -2.29
CA ASP A 185 -16.78 25.09 -1.99
C ASP A 185 -15.65 24.60 -2.90
N ALA A 186 -15.36 25.43 -3.90
CA ALA A 186 -14.27 25.22 -4.83
C ALA A 186 -12.87 25.35 -4.18
N GLY A 187 -12.78 25.71 -2.90
CA GLY A 187 -11.53 25.77 -2.15
C GLY A 187 -11.10 24.47 -1.46
N CYS A 188 -11.91 23.40 -1.50
CA CYS A 188 -11.63 22.13 -0.78
C CYS A 188 -10.74 21.18 -1.61
N PRO A 189 -9.42 21.05 -1.34
CA PRO A 189 -8.54 20.23 -2.18
C PRO A 189 -8.85 18.73 -2.09
N ASP A 190 -9.37 18.29 -0.94
CA ASP A 190 -9.72 16.88 -0.72
C ASP A 190 -10.92 16.47 -1.60
N ALA A 191 -11.90 17.37 -1.82
CA ALA A 191 -13.01 17.14 -2.73
C ALA A 191 -12.54 16.96 -4.19
N PHE A 192 -11.73 17.90 -4.71
CA PHE A 192 -11.18 17.78 -6.07
C PHE A 192 -10.30 16.54 -6.24
N PHE A 193 -9.45 16.26 -5.25
CA PHE A 193 -8.56 15.10 -5.32
C PHE A 193 -9.37 13.81 -5.38
N LEU A 194 -10.31 13.62 -4.44
CA LEU A 194 -11.12 12.41 -4.39
C LEU A 194 -11.97 12.26 -5.64
N PHE A 195 -12.53 13.36 -6.16
CA PHE A 195 -13.35 13.33 -7.37
C PHE A 195 -12.52 12.94 -8.60
N ALA A 196 -11.43 13.64 -8.85
CA ALA A 196 -10.54 13.33 -9.97
C ALA A 196 -9.94 11.93 -9.85
N ASN A 197 -9.54 11.51 -8.65
CA ASN A 197 -8.98 10.18 -8.44
C ASN A 197 -10.03 9.09 -8.70
N LEU A 198 -11.26 9.29 -8.24
CA LEU A 198 -12.35 8.35 -8.47
C LEU A 198 -12.71 8.27 -9.97
N LEU A 199 -12.67 9.37 -10.71
CA LEU A 199 -12.83 9.35 -12.17
C LEU A 199 -11.67 8.60 -12.86
N HIS A 200 -10.43 8.93 -12.49
CA HIS A 200 -9.22 8.34 -13.07
C HIS A 200 -9.16 6.82 -12.91
N ILE A 201 -9.35 6.30 -11.69
CA ILE A 201 -9.27 4.85 -11.42
C ILE A 201 -10.41 4.04 -12.08
N HIS A 202 -11.37 4.73 -12.70
CA HIS A 202 -12.44 4.12 -13.46
C HIS A 202 -12.38 4.44 -14.95
N GLY A 203 -11.22 4.89 -15.44
CA GLY A 203 -10.97 5.10 -16.86
C GLY A 203 -11.53 6.38 -17.45
N GLN A 204 -11.98 7.32 -16.61
CA GLN A 204 -12.46 8.64 -17.04
C GLN A 204 -11.34 9.68 -16.89
N ALA A 205 -10.22 9.45 -17.57
CA ALA A 205 -9.00 10.25 -17.42
C ALA A 205 -9.18 11.71 -17.89
N GLU A 206 -9.94 11.93 -18.97
CA GLU A 206 -10.24 13.27 -19.47
C GLU A 206 -11.12 14.06 -18.51
N ASP A 207 -12.16 13.44 -17.94
CA ASP A 207 -13.02 14.05 -16.93
C ASP A 207 -12.21 14.37 -15.65
N ALA A 208 -11.31 13.47 -15.26
CA ALA A 208 -10.40 13.69 -14.14
C ALA A 208 -9.52 14.92 -14.35
N LEU A 209 -8.97 15.14 -15.56
CA LEU A 209 -8.19 16.35 -15.86
C LEU A 209 -9.01 17.63 -15.79
N GLN A 210 -10.30 17.60 -16.16
CA GLN A 210 -11.17 18.77 -16.03
C GLN A 210 -11.35 19.15 -14.56
N VAL A 211 -11.66 18.17 -13.71
CA VAL A 211 -11.80 18.37 -12.25
C VAL A 211 -10.48 18.84 -11.64
N LEU A 212 -9.35 18.28 -12.04
CA LEU A 212 -8.02 18.72 -11.59
C LEU A 212 -7.71 20.15 -11.99
N ALA A 213 -8.04 20.54 -13.23
CA ALA A 213 -7.83 21.91 -13.69
C ALA A 213 -8.65 22.92 -12.86
N MET A 214 -9.92 22.60 -12.57
CA MET A 214 -10.75 23.40 -11.67
C MET A 214 -10.14 23.51 -10.27
N GLY A 215 -9.72 22.39 -9.68
CA GLY A 215 -9.12 22.39 -8.34
C GLY A 215 -7.79 23.14 -8.27
N LEU A 216 -6.95 23.03 -9.31
CA LEU A 216 -5.66 23.73 -9.40
C LEU A 216 -5.81 25.23 -9.69
N GLU A 217 -6.91 25.66 -10.31
CA GLU A 217 -7.23 27.09 -10.43
C GLU A 217 -7.45 27.72 -9.05
N GLN A 218 -8.10 26.98 -8.14
CA GLN A 218 -8.43 27.44 -6.79
C GLN A 218 -7.25 27.26 -5.83
N VAL A 219 -6.56 26.13 -5.93
CA VAL A 219 -5.46 25.72 -5.03
C VAL A 219 -4.24 25.29 -5.86
N PRO A 220 -3.51 26.24 -6.48
CA PRO A 220 -2.42 25.94 -7.42
C PRO A 220 -1.20 25.28 -6.78
N THR A 221 -1.13 25.25 -5.45
CA THR A 221 -0.03 24.63 -4.69
C THR A 221 -0.39 23.28 -4.07
N SER A 222 -1.54 22.70 -4.43
CA SER A 222 -1.89 21.38 -3.91
C SER A 222 -0.99 20.32 -4.54
N ILE A 223 -0.03 19.81 -3.77
CA ILE A 223 0.90 18.75 -4.19
C ILE A 223 0.13 17.52 -4.67
N ARG A 224 -0.94 17.13 -3.95
CA ARG A 224 -1.77 15.97 -4.30
C ARG A 224 -2.48 16.13 -5.64
N LEU A 225 -3.00 17.33 -5.94
CA LEU A 225 -3.66 17.59 -7.23
C LEU A 225 -2.64 17.64 -8.37
N LEU A 226 -1.48 18.29 -8.16
CA LEU A 226 -0.41 18.34 -9.16
C LEU A 226 0.17 16.95 -9.46
N GLN A 227 0.37 16.13 -8.43
CA GLN A 227 0.81 14.75 -8.59
C GLN A 227 -0.21 13.93 -9.39
N LEU A 228 -1.49 13.98 -9.01
CA LEU A 228 -2.53 13.23 -9.70
C LEU A 228 -2.68 13.70 -11.15
N ALA A 229 -2.55 15.00 -11.43
CA ALA A 229 -2.47 15.51 -12.80
C ALA A 229 -1.31 14.90 -13.57
N GLY A 230 -0.12 14.80 -12.97
CA GLY A 230 1.03 14.12 -13.57
C GLY A 230 0.75 12.65 -13.89
N GLU A 231 0.09 11.92 -12.99
CA GLU A 231 -0.30 10.52 -13.18
C GLU A 231 -1.29 10.35 -14.33
N VAL A 232 -2.33 11.18 -14.37
CA VAL A 232 -3.37 11.17 -15.42
C VAL A 232 -2.78 11.58 -16.78
N TYR A 233 -1.93 12.62 -16.84
CA TYR A 233 -1.23 13.00 -18.07
C TYR A 233 -0.35 11.86 -18.61
N ARG A 234 0.35 11.14 -17.73
CA ARG A 234 1.16 9.99 -18.12
C ARG A 234 0.32 8.85 -18.68
N GLU A 235 -0.87 8.60 -18.13
CA GLU A 235 -1.81 7.62 -18.66
C GLU A 235 -2.26 7.98 -20.09
N LEU A 236 -2.61 9.25 -20.31
CA LEU A 236 -3.06 9.77 -21.61
C LEU A 236 -1.93 9.88 -22.64
N GLY A 237 -0.67 9.65 -22.24
CA GLY A 237 0.50 9.78 -23.11
C GLY A 237 1.05 11.21 -23.24
N ASN A 238 0.49 12.16 -22.49
CA ASN A 238 0.93 13.56 -22.45
C ASN A 238 2.15 13.72 -21.53
N HIS A 239 3.26 13.12 -21.92
CA HIS A 239 4.45 12.98 -21.06
C HIS A 239 5.14 14.31 -20.72
N ALA A 240 5.10 15.30 -21.62
CA ALA A 240 5.61 16.64 -21.35
C ALA A 240 4.85 17.34 -20.21
N ASP A 241 3.52 17.31 -20.26
CA ASP A 241 2.65 17.91 -19.23
C ASP A 241 2.78 17.17 -17.89
N ALA A 242 2.92 15.84 -17.94
CA ALA A 242 3.18 15.03 -16.75
C ALA A 242 4.46 15.48 -16.03
N ALA A 243 5.56 15.66 -16.78
CA ALA A 243 6.82 16.13 -16.22
C ALA A 243 6.71 17.55 -15.61
N GLU A 244 5.93 18.44 -16.22
CA GLU A 244 5.70 19.79 -15.69
C GLU A 244 4.83 19.78 -14.43
N ALA A 245 3.78 18.95 -14.38
CA ALA A 245 2.94 18.79 -13.20
C ALA A 245 3.76 18.27 -11.99
N TYR A 246 4.61 17.25 -12.20
CA TYR A 246 5.52 16.77 -11.16
C TYR A 246 6.53 17.83 -10.74
N ARG A 247 7.07 18.62 -11.69
CA ARG A 247 7.99 19.74 -11.38
C ARG A 247 7.31 20.81 -10.53
N ALA A 248 6.07 21.16 -10.84
CA ALA A 248 5.28 22.08 -10.05
C ALA A 248 5.06 21.55 -8.62
N ALA A 249 4.76 20.26 -8.46
CA ALA A 249 4.62 19.64 -7.15
C ALA A 249 5.94 19.66 -6.34
N ILE A 250 7.07 19.37 -6.99
CA ILE A 250 8.42 19.44 -6.41
C ILE A 250 8.76 20.88 -5.98
N ALA A 251 8.34 21.89 -6.73
CA ALA A 251 8.59 23.29 -6.40
C ALA A 251 7.88 23.73 -5.12
N VAL A 252 6.72 23.13 -4.80
CA VAL A 252 5.99 23.39 -3.55
C VAL A 252 6.71 22.78 -2.34
N SER A 253 7.14 21.53 -2.44
CA SER A 253 7.93 20.84 -1.40
C SER A 253 9.17 20.19 -2.01
N PRO A 254 10.32 20.87 -2.01
CA PRO A 254 11.52 20.38 -2.67
C PRO A 254 12.28 19.33 -1.86
N GLU A 255 11.90 19.03 -0.62
CA GLU A 255 12.63 18.11 0.25
C GLU A 255 11.79 16.92 0.68
N GLY A 256 12.46 15.84 1.09
CA GLY A 256 11.82 14.66 1.63
C GLY A 256 11.58 13.56 0.61
N ALA A 257 11.22 12.38 1.13
CA ALA A 257 11.11 11.15 0.36
C ALA A 257 9.99 11.21 -0.70
N HIS A 258 8.91 11.93 -0.43
CA HIS A 258 7.83 12.10 -1.40
C HIS A 258 8.30 12.91 -2.62
N SER A 259 8.95 14.05 -2.38
CA SER A 259 9.58 14.87 -3.42
C SER A 259 10.61 14.08 -4.25
N ASP A 260 11.39 13.20 -3.60
CA ASP A 260 12.30 12.29 -4.30
C ASP A 260 11.56 11.27 -5.19
N GLY A 261 10.40 10.79 -4.75
CA GLY A 261 9.50 9.98 -5.59
C GLY A 261 8.96 10.76 -6.79
N LEU A 262 8.51 12.00 -6.60
CA LEU A 262 8.05 12.86 -7.70
C LEU A 262 9.17 13.17 -8.70
N ARG A 263 10.42 13.32 -8.25
CA ARG A 263 11.59 13.47 -9.15
C ARG A 263 11.80 12.26 -10.02
N LEU A 264 11.63 11.07 -9.44
CA LEU A 264 11.72 9.81 -10.19
C LEU A 264 10.61 9.73 -11.24
N GLU A 265 9.37 10.06 -10.89
CA GLU A 265 8.25 10.12 -11.84
C GLU A 265 8.46 11.18 -12.94
N ALA A 266 8.99 12.35 -12.59
CA ALA A 266 9.37 13.37 -13.57
C ALA A 266 10.44 12.88 -14.54
N ALA A 267 11.46 12.15 -14.06
CA ALA A 267 12.49 11.55 -14.91
C ALA A 267 11.90 10.49 -15.86
N LYS A 268 10.97 9.66 -15.38
CA LYS A 268 10.22 8.68 -16.19
C LYS A 268 9.40 9.37 -17.27
N ALA A 269 8.67 10.43 -16.91
CA ALA A 269 7.90 11.24 -17.86
C ALA A 269 8.80 11.91 -18.91
N LEU A 270 9.94 12.49 -18.52
CA LEU A 270 10.93 13.05 -19.47
C LEU A 270 11.45 12.01 -20.45
N PHE A 271 11.70 10.78 -19.99
CA PHE A 271 12.13 9.70 -20.88
C PHE A 271 11.03 9.35 -21.88
N ALA A 272 9.79 9.18 -21.41
CA ALA A 272 8.65 8.86 -22.25
C ALA A 272 8.32 9.96 -23.28
N ASP A 273 8.61 11.23 -22.94
CA ASP A 273 8.55 12.39 -23.85
C ASP A 273 9.71 12.43 -24.88
N GLY A 274 10.63 11.47 -24.85
CA GLY A 274 11.80 11.41 -25.73
C GLY A 274 12.97 12.31 -25.30
N LYS A 275 12.88 12.99 -24.15
CA LYS A 275 13.95 13.84 -23.59
C LYS A 275 14.94 13.01 -22.77
N THR A 276 15.60 12.05 -23.40
CA THR A 276 16.53 11.11 -22.73
C THR A 276 17.65 11.80 -21.97
N GLY A 277 18.24 12.87 -22.52
CA GLY A 277 19.28 13.65 -21.82
C GLY A 277 18.77 14.30 -20.54
N GLY A 278 17.55 14.85 -20.57
CA GLY A 278 16.90 15.43 -19.39
C GLY A 278 16.53 14.38 -18.34
N ALA A 279 16.04 13.21 -18.78
CA ALA A 279 15.76 12.09 -17.88
C ALA A 279 17.03 11.61 -17.16
N LYS A 280 18.15 11.48 -17.90
CA LYS A 280 19.46 11.12 -17.34
C LYS A 280 19.90 12.11 -16.27
N GLN A 281 19.86 13.41 -16.59
CA GLN A 281 20.23 14.46 -15.66
C GLN A 281 19.36 14.43 -14.39
N ALA A 282 18.04 14.30 -14.54
CA ALA A 282 17.13 14.25 -13.41
C ALA A 282 17.39 13.04 -12.48
N LEU A 283 17.78 11.89 -13.03
CA LEU A 283 18.19 10.72 -12.24
C LEU A 283 19.53 10.93 -11.51
N GLU A 284 20.49 11.57 -12.15
CA GLU A 284 21.78 11.92 -11.54
C GLU A 284 21.60 12.90 -10.38
N GLU A 285 20.84 13.98 -10.59
CA GLU A 285 20.47 14.95 -9.56
C GLU A 285 19.71 14.29 -8.40
N LEU A 286 18.79 13.36 -8.68
CA LEU A 286 18.12 12.59 -7.64
C LEU A 286 19.12 11.78 -6.82
N LEU A 287 20.12 11.14 -7.42
CA LEU A 287 21.12 10.35 -6.69
C LEU A 287 22.05 11.20 -5.81
N GLU A 288 22.41 12.41 -6.25
CA GLU A 288 23.21 13.36 -5.47
C GLU A 288 22.53 13.77 -4.15
N ARG A 289 21.19 13.77 -4.13
CA ARG A 289 20.38 14.06 -2.94
C ARG A 289 20.37 12.95 -1.89
N ASN A 290 21.00 11.81 -2.17
CA ASN A 290 21.04 10.65 -1.29
C ASN A 290 19.65 10.17 -0.82
N PRO A 291 18.72 9.85 -1.76
CA PRO A 291 17.35 9.50 -1.43
C PRO A 291 17.30 8.17 -0.66
N ARG A 292 16.10 7.84 -0.16
CA ARG A 292 15.84 6.53 0.47
C ARG A 292 16.30 5.38 -0.42
N SER A 293 16.66 4.26 0.21
CA SER A 293 17.30 3.12 -0.45
C SER A 293 16.53 2.58 -1.67
N SER A 294 15.19 2.58 -1.63
CA SER A 294 14.33 2.16 -2.75
C SER A 294 14.51 3.05 -3.98
N PHE A 295 14.24 4.36 -3.85
CA PHE A 295 14.41 5.33 -4.95
C PHE A 295 15.84 5.37 -5.47
N ARG A 296 16.83 5.25 -4.59
CA ARG A 296 18.25 5.17 -4.98
C ARG A 296 18.54 3.96 -5.86
N ARG A 297 17.99 2.79 -5.51
CA ARG A 297 18.18 1.54 -6.26
C ARG A 297 17.54 1.66 -7.64
N GLU A 298 16.29 2.10 -7.68
CA GLU A 298 15.56 2.26 -8.93
C GLU A 298 16.23 3.30 -9.85
N ALA A 299 16.61 4.47 -9.32
CA ALA A 299 17.28 5.50 -10.10
C ALA A 299 18.61 5.01 -10.69
N ARG A 300 19.40 4.23 -9.93
CA ARG A 300 20.63 3.58 -10.45
C ARG A 300 20.33 2.56 -11.54
N SER A 301 19.29 1.74 -11.35
CA SER A 301 18.87 0.75 -12.34
C SER A 301 18.51 1.42 -13.67
N ARG A 302 17.66 2.45 -13.63
CA ARG A 302 17.24 3.20 -14.81
C ARG A 302 18.41 3.95 -15.46
N LEU A 303 19.30 4.56 -14.67
CA LEU A 303 20.49 5.23 -15.21
C LEU A 303 21.44 4.25 -15.92
N ALA A 304 21.62 3.05 -15.36
CA ALA A 304 22.39 1.98 -16.01
C ALA A 304 21.74 1.50 -17.30
N ALA A 305 20.41 1.35 -17.33
CA ALA A 305 19.66 1.00 -18.54
C ALA A 305 19.80 2.07 -19.63
N LEU A 306 19.72 3.36 -19.28
CA LEU A 306 19.94 4.47 -20.22
C LEU A 306 21.34 4.47 -20.85
N ALA A 307 22.35 4.04 -20.08
CA ALA A 307 23.73 3.88 -20.55
C ALA A 307 23.96 2.60 -21.38
N SER A 308 23.05 1.63 -21.30
CA SER A 308 23.14 0.37 -22.03
C SER A 308 22.87 0.55 -23.53
N LYS A 309 23.36 -0.42 -24.32
CA LYS A 309 23.04 -0.56 -25.75
C LYS A 309 21.72 -1.30 -26.01
N ALA A 310 21.09 -1.89 -24.99
CA ALA A 310 19.83 -2.60 -25.14
C ALA A 310 18.69 -1.61 -25.48
N ARG A 311 17.85 -1.99 -26.47
CA ARG A 311 16.79 -1.14 -27.03
C ARG A 311 15.47 -1.89 -27.26
N GLY A 312 15.36 -3.16 -26.87
CA GLY A 312 14.13 -3.92 -26.98
C GLY A 312 13.03 -3.28 -26.13
N HIS A 313 11.83 -3.19 -26.68
CA HIS A 313 10.67 -2.75 -25.95
C HIS A 313 9.43 -3.33 -26.60
N HIS A 314 8.47 -3.71 -25.79
CA HIS A 314 7.17 -4.15 -26.25
C HIS A 314 6.11 -3.81 -25.22
N ARG A 315 4.90 -3.51 -25.67
CA ARG A 315 3.75 -3.26 -24.80
C ARG A 315 2.47 -3.77 -25.44
N ILE A 316 1.86 -4.74 -24.80
CA ILE A 316 0.53 -5.24 -25.13
C ILE A 316 -0.47 -4.12 -24.87
N LYS A 317 -1.30 -3.84 -25.88
CA LYS A 317 -2.39 -2.85 -25.81
C LYS A 317 -3.72 -3.56 -25.61
N GLY A 318 -4.70 -2.87 -25.04
CA GLY A 318 -6.06 -3.39 -24.91
C GLY A 318 -6.25 -4.43 -23.79
N PHE A 319 -5.23 -4.67 -22.95
CA PHE A 319 -5.43 -5.49 -21.75
C PHE A 319 -6.41 -4.77 -20.79
N PRO A 320 -7.47 -5.44 -20.32
CA PRO A 320 -8.47 -4.84 -19.45
C PRO A 320 -7.85 -4.28 -18.16
N ARG A 321 -8.34 -3.10 -17.74
CA ARG A 321 -7.94 -2.41 -16.51
C ARG A 321 -9.12 -2.37 -15.56
N THR A 322 -9.17 -3.32 -14.64
CA THR A 322 -10.16 -3.32 -13.56
C THR A 322 -9.43 -3.41 -12.23
N LEU A 323 -9.81 -2.57 -11.27
CA LEU A 323 -9.26 -2.68 -9.92
C LEU A 323 -9.81 -3.92 -9.21
N GLN A 324 -8.95 -4.58 -8.43
CA GLN A 324 -9.39 -5.68 -7.59
C GLN A 324 -10.33 -5.21 -6.48
N LYS A 325 -11.25 -6.10 -6.12
CA LYS A 325 -11.87 -6.08 -4.79
C LYS A 325 -10.86 -6.53 -3.73
N ARG A 326 -11.24 -6.36 -2.47
CA ARG A 326 -10.39 -6.76 -1.34
C ARG A 326 -9.98 -8.24 -1.45
N ALA A 327 -8.68 -8.50 -1.41
CA ALA A 327 -8.06 -9.82 -1.55
C ALA A 327 -8.25 -10.52 -2.92
N TYR A 328 -8.69 -9.80 -3.97
CA TYR A 328 -9.02 -10.40 -5.28
C TYR A 328 -7.86 -10.36 -6.31
N CYS A 329 -6.59 -10.39 -5.88
CA CYS A 329 -5.47 -10.28 -6.81
C CYS A 329 -5.48 -11.35 -7.90
N ALA A 330 -5.62 -12.61 -7.50
CA ALA A 330 -5.78 -13.72 -8.44
C ALA A 330 -7.08 -13.60 -9.27
N PRO A 331 -8.30 -13.51 -8.68
CA PRO A 331 -9.52 -13.45 -9.48
C PRO A 331 -9.56 -12.30 -10.48
N ASN A 332 -9.08 -11.12 -10.09
CA ASN A 332 -9.02 -9.95 -10.97
C ASN A 332 -8.06 -10.16 -12.13
N THR A 333 -6.82 -10.58 -11.85
CA THR A 333 -5.79 -10.82 -12.87
C THR A 333 -6.24 -11.88 -13.87
N LEU A 334 -6.88 -12.97 -13.41
CA LEU A 334 -7.41 -14.01 -14.29
C LEU A 334 -8.62 -13.54 -15.10
N ALA A 335 -9.55 -12.79 -14.51
CA ALA A 335 -10.69 -12.24 -15.24
C ALA A 335 -10.21 -11.31 -16.36
N ASN A 336 -9.28 -10.39 -16.07
CA ASN A 336 -8.70 -9.50 -17.09
C ASN A 336 -7.98 -10.29 -18.19
N LEU A 337 -7.28 -11.37 -17.86
CA LEU A 337 -6.65 -12.26 -18.84
C LEU A 337 -7.67 -12.94 -19.76
N LEU A 338 -8.75 -13.48 -19.21
CA LEU A 338 -9.79 -14.14 -19.98
C LEU A 338 -10.54 -13.13 -20.87
N THR A 339 -10.82 -11.93 -20.35
CA THR A 339 -11.44 -10.85 -21.11
C THR A 339 -10.54 -10.31 -22.22
N PHE A 340 -9.22 -10.27 -22.01
CA PHE A 340 -8.27 -9.96 -23.09
C PHE A 340 -8.42 -10.92 -24.28
N TRP A 341 -8.75 -12.18 -24.01
CA TRP A 341 -9.02 -13.20 -25.02
C TRP A 341 -10.49 -13.32 -25.45
N GLY A 342 -11.34 -12.36 -25.06
CA GLY A 342 -12.73 -12.27 -25.49
C GLY A 342 -13.77 -13.01 -24.63
N SER A 343 -13.41 -13.42 -23.41
CA SER A 343 -14.38 -13.94 -22.43
C SER A 343 -15.07 -12.80 -21.66
N ASP A 344 -16.33 -12.98 -21.28
CA ASP A 344 -17.06 -12.03 -20.43
C ASP A 344 -16.88 -12.31 -18.92
N SER A 345 -15.89 -13.15 -18.54
CA SER A 345 -15.65 -13.55 -17.16
C SER A 345 -15.36 -12.36 -16.23
N THR A 346 -16.07 -12.31 -15.11
CA THR A 346 -15.88 -11.28 -14.08
C THR A 346 -15.02 -11.78 -12.92
N GLN A 347 -14.41 -10.85 -12.17
CA GLN A 347 -13.62 -11.21 -10.98
C GLN A 347 -14.45 -11.93 -9.90
N ASP A 348 -15.77 -11.71 -9.85
CA ASP A 348 -16.67 -12.40 -8.91
C ASP A 348 -16.94 -13.85 -9.31
N GLU A 349 -17.16 -14.11 -10.60
CA GLU A 349 -17.35 -15.47 -11.12
C GLU A 349 -16.08 -16.30 -10.99
N VAL A 350 -14.93 -15.69 -11.23
CA VAL A 350 -13.63 -16.34 -10.99
C VAL A 350 -13.46 -16.60 -9.50
N ALA A 351 -13.73 -15.60 -8.65
CA ALA A 351 -13.58 -15.72 -7.20
C ALA A 351 -14.43 -16.87 -6.63
N ALA A 352 -15.68 -17.02 -7.08
CA ALA A 352 -16.58 -18.09 -6.65
C ALA A 352 -16.03 -19.51 -6.92
N GLN A 353 -15.08 -19.66 -7.84
CA GLN A 353 -14.50 -20.97 -8.20
C GLN A 353 -13.15 -21.23 -7.53
N ILE A 354 -12.38 -20.18 -7.21
CA ILE A 354 -11.02 -20.32 -6.67
C ILE A 354 -10.89 -19.99 -5.19
N PHE A 355 -11.86 -19.30 -4.59
CA PHE A 355 -11.84 -19.02 -3.14
C PHE A 355 -12.43 -20.18 -2.34
N THR A 356 -11.59 -20.78 -1.50
CA THR A 356 -12.03 -21.68 -0.41
C THR A 356 -11.57 -21.12 0.94
N ASP A 357 -10.28 -20.87 1.11
CA ASP A 357 -9.66 -20.13 2.23
C ASP A 357 -8.52 -19.23 1.70
N GLY A 358 -8.79 -18.51 0.61
CA GLY A 358 -7.81 -17.79 -0.21
C GLY A 358 -7.46 -18.52 -1.52
N ALA A 359 -6.85 -17.80 -2.47
CA ALA A 359 -6.48 -18.36 -3.78
C ALA A 359 -5.07 -18.99 -3.72
N ARG A 360 -4.95 -20.29 -3.99
CA ARG A 360 -3.66 -20.99 -4.10
C ARG A 360 -3.35 -21.28 -5.57
N TRP A 361 -2.06 -21.43 -5.90
CA TRP A 361 -1.62 -21.74 -7.26
C TRP A 361 -2.32 -22.94 -7.89
N HIS A 362 -2.54 -24.00 -7.12
CA HIS A 362 -3.18 -25.21 -7.65
C HIS A 362 -4.70 -24.99 -7.90
N ASP A 363 -5.40 -24.15 -7.12
CA ASP A 363 -6.80 -23.80 -7.35
C ASP A 363 -6.91 -22.95 -8.63
N LEU A 364 -6.03 -21.95 -8.77
CA LEU A 364 -5.92 -21.09 -9.96
C LEU A 364 -5.67 -21.91 -11.23
N LEU A 365 -4.70 -22.83 -11.18
CA LEU A 365 -4.34 -23.65 -12.33
C LEU A 365 -5.43 -24.67 -12.66
N SER A 366 -6.10 -25.23 -11.66
CA SER A 366 -7.21 -26.16 -11.88
C SER A 366 -8.39 -25.44 -12.55
N PHE A 367 -8.73 -24.24 -12.06
CA PHE A 367 -9.74 -23.38 -12.68
C PHE A 367 -9.40 -23.05 -14.13
N LEU A 368 -8.20 -22.49 -14.40
CA LEU A 368 -7.80 -22.13 -15.77
C LEU A 368 -7.76 -23.32 -16.73
N ARG A 369 -7.47 -24.53 -16.24
CA ARG A 369 -7.51 -25.77 -17.04
C ARG A 369 -8.92 -26.31 -17.24
N SER A 370 -9.89 -25.91 -16.42
CA SER A 370 -11.29 -26.33 -16.57
C SER A 370 -12.09 -25.44 -17.53
N ILE A 371 -11.56 -24.28 -17.94
CA ILE A 371 -12.26 -23.38 -18.87
C ILE A 371 -12.21 -23.96 -20.28
N GLU A 372 -13.38 -24.24 -20.85
CA GLU A 372 -13.50 -24.74 -22.22
C GLU A 372 -13.03 -23.68 -23.25
N GLY A 373 -12.34 -24.13 -24.30
CA GLY A 373 -11.83 -23.25 -25.36
C GLY A 373 -10.49 -22.57 -25.05
N PHE A 374 -9.93 -22.80 -23.86
CA PHE A 374 -8.61 -22.33 -23.45
C PHE A 374 -7.68 -23.49 -23.14
N GLU A 375 -6.39 -23.27 -23.36
CA GLU A 375 -5.34 -24.15 -22.87
C GLU A 375 -4.39 -23.36 -21.96
N THR A 376 -4.00 -23.99 -20.84
CA THR A 376 -3.14 -23.36 -19.83
C THR A 376 -1.90 -24.21 -19.56
N ARG A 377 -0.73 -23.58 -19.60
CA ARG A 377 0.56 -24.17 -19.20
C ARG A 377 1.20 -23.35 -18.10
N ALA A 378 1.76 -24.05 -17.12
CA ALA A 378 2.57 -23.47 -16.06
C ALA A 378 3.95 -24.11 -16.07
N PHE A 379 4.99 -23.30 -16.01
CA PHE A 379 6.38 -23.73 -16.17
C PHE A 379 7.34 -22.71 -15.55
N LEU A 380 8.56 -23.16 -15.23
CA LEU A 380 9.63 -22.26 -14.81
C LEU A 380 10.27 -21.62 -16.04
N SER A 381 10.59 -20.33 -15.95
CA SER A 381 11.11 -19.55 -17.08
C SER A 381 12.18 -18.54 -16.65
N ASN A 382 12.63 -17.70 -17.59
CA ASN A 382 13.55 -16.59 -17.38
C ASN A 382 13.06 -15.34 -18.13
N LEU A 383 13.70 -14.19 -17.88
CA LEU A 383 13.25 -12.92 -18.43
C LEU A 383 13.28 -12.87 -19.97
N ASP A 384 14.24 -13.53 -20.64
CA ASP A 384 14.34 -13.52 -22.10
C ASP A 384 13.21 -14.34 -22.75
N GLU A 385 12.86 -15.50 -22.17
CA GLU A 385 11.70 -16.29 -22.59
C GLU A 385 10.39 -15.54 -22.37
N VAL A 386 10.24 -14.85 -21.23
CA VAL A 386 9.08 -13.99 -20.94
C VAL A 386 8.99 -12.87 -21.98
N LYS A 387 10.09 -12.20 -22.32
CA LYS A 387 10.11 -11.17 -23.39
C LYS A 387 9.66 -11.73 -24.72
N SER A 388 10.09 -12.95 -25.10
CA SER A 388 9.65 -13.59 -26.35
C SER A 388 8.14 -13.88 -26.38
N LEU A 389 7.53 -14.21 -25.25
CA LEU A 389 6.07 -14.36 -25.15
C LEU A 389 5.37 -13.01 -25.29
N LEU A 390 5.88 -11.98 -24.61
CA LEU A 390 5.36 -10.62 -24.68
C LEU A 390 5.44 -10.06 -26.10
N ASP A 391 6.57 -10.23 -26.81
CA ASP A 391 6.75 -9.85 -28.22
C ASP A 391 5.71 -10.51 -29.15
N SER A 392 5.17 -11.67 -28.74
CA SER A 392 4.08 -12.37 -29.45
C SER A 392 2.67 -11.92 -29.03
N ASN A 393 2.55 -10.82 -28.27
CA ASN A 393 1.32 -10.30 -27.66
C ASN A 393 0.61 -11.28 -26.72
N ILE A 394 1.39 -12.09 -26.00
CA ILE A 394 0.86 -13.04 -25.01
C ILE A 394 1.10 -12.47 -23.62
N PRO A 395 0.05 -12.05 -22.88
CA PRO A 395 0.20 -11.66 -21.49
C PRO A 395 0.68 -12.85 -20.66
N VAL A 396 1.56 -12.59 -19.71
CA VAL A 396 2.18 -13.63 -18.88
C VAL A 396 1.77 -13.42 -17.43
N ILE A 397 1.15 -14.43 -16.82
CA ILE A 397 0.79 -14.36 -15.39
C ILE A 397 1.96 -14.85 -14.56
N VAL A 398 2.32 -14.07 -13.55
CA VAL A 398 3.40 -14.39 -12.62
C VAL A 398 2.96 -14.15 -11.19
N GLY A 399 3.58 -14.89 -10.28
CA GLY A 399 3.55 -14.55 -8.86
C GLY A 399 4.58 -13.50 -8.56
N GLU A 400 4.13 -12.34 -8.10
CA GLU A 400 4.99 -11.39 -7.43
C GLU A 400 4.86 -11.52 -5.91
N TYR A 401 5.97 -11.34 -5.19
CA TYR A 401 5.92 -11.27 -3.74
C TYR A 401 5.82 -9.82 -3.25
N THR A 402 4.61 -9.38 -2.92
CA THR A 402 4.33 -8.18 -2.11
C THR A 402 3.76 -8.59 -0.75
N GLY A 403 4.59 -9.17 0.12
CA GLY A 403 4.15 -9.68 1.42
C GLY A 403 3.48 -11.06 1.36
N LEU A 404 2.83 -11.45 2.45
CA LEU A 404 2.51 -12.84 2.80
C LEU A 404 1.58 -13.61 1.86
N ASP A 405 0.67 -12.92 1.19
CA ASP A 405 -0.51 -13.59 0.62
C ASP A 405 -0.37 -13.89 -0.88
N GLY A 406 0.85 -13.84 -1.45
CA GLY A 406 1.13 -14.17 -2.85
C GLY A 406 0.37 -13.26 -3.83
N HIS A 407 1.07 -12.32 -4.47
CA HIS A 407 0.41 -11.36 -5.35
C HIS A 407 0.44 -11.85 -6.79
N CYS A 408 -0.69 -11.76 -7.49
CA CYS A 408 -0.83 -12.24 -8.85
C CYS A 408 -0.95 -11.05 -9.80
N ILE A 409 -0.01 -10.92 -10.73
CA ILE A 409 0.04 -9.82 -11.70
C ILE A 409 0.13 -10.37 -13.13
N ALA A 410 -0.28 -9.55 -14.11
CA ALA A 410 -0.10 -9.85 -15.52
C ALA A 410 1.03 -8.99 -16.10
N LEU A 411 2.08 -9.61 -16.62
CA LEU A 411 3.09 -8.92 -17.41
C LEU A 411 2.52 -8.60 -18.79
N LEU A 412 2.64 -7.34 -19.17
CA LEU A 412 2.10 -6.79 -20.41
C LEU A 412 3.20 -6.26 -21.35
N GLY A 413 4.44 -6.20 -20.90
CA GLY A 413 5.50 -5.64 -21.72
C GLY A 413 6.82 -5.47 -20.98
N TYR A 414 7.76 -4.83 -21.66
CA TYR A 414 9.06 -4.50 -21.13
C TYR A 414 9.65 -3.29 -21.89
N ASP A 415 10.60 -2.61 -21.26
CA ASP A 415 11.41 -1.58 -21.92
C ASP A 415 12.86 -1.67 -21.45
N ASP A 416 13.73 -2.23 -22.30
CA ASP A 416 15.17 -2.38 -22.02
C ASP A 416 15.87 -1.03 -21.86
N ARG A 417 15.32 0.04 -22.46
CA ARG A 417 15.91 1.38 -22.40
C ARG A 417 15.80 1.96 -20.99
N MET A 418 14.78 1.51 -20.24
CA MET A 418 14.56 1.88 -18.84
C MET A 418 14.82 0.72 -17.87
N GLY A 419 15.06 -0.50 -18.36
CA GLY A 419 15.38 -1.67 -17.57
C GLY A 419 14.20 -2.16 -16.74
N VAL A 420 13.00 -2.17 -17.33
CA VAL A 420 11.73 -2.47 -16.63
C VAL A 420 10.90 -3.53 -17.33
N VAL A 421 10.17 -4.32 -16.56
CA VAL A 421 8.93 -4.99 -17.02
C VAL A 421 7.75 -4.05 -16.79
N ILE A 422 6.73 -4.17 -17.63
CA ILE A 422 5.47 -3.45 -17.51
C ILE A 422 4.41 -4.46 -17.10
N ALA A 423 3.75 -4.23 -15.98
CA ALA A 423 2.75 -5.14 -15.43
C ALA A 423 1.42 -4.45 -15.18
N GLN A 424 0.32 -5.16 -15.41
CA GLN A 424 -0.95 -4.84 -14.77
C GLN A 424 -0.96 -5.47 -13.39
N ASP A 425 -0.72 -4.63 -12.39
CA ASP A 425 -0.97 -4.96 -11.00
C ASP A 425 -2.45 -4.64 -10.70
N PRO A 426 -3.23 -5.58 -10.18
CA PRO A 426 -4.66 -5.37 -9.93
C PRO A 426 -4.95 -4.36 -8.80
N LEU A 427 -3.95 -3.95 -8.01
CA LEU A 427 -4.03 -2.84 -7.04
C LEU A 427 -4.07 -1.47 -7.71
N PHE A 428 -3.58 -1.34 -8.93
CA PHE A 428 -3.43 -0.06 -9.63
C PHE A 428 -4.23 -0.07 -10.92
N TYR A 429 -4.85 1.06 -11.25
CA TYR A 429 -5.60 1.16 -12.49
C TYR A 429 -4.65 1.19 -13.69
N ALA A 430 -3.65 2.07 -13.65
CA ALA A 430 -2.63 2.17 -14.68
C ALA A 430 -1.55 1.07 -14.51
N PRO A 431 -1.02 0.51 -15.62
CA PRO A 431 0.11 -0.41 -15.56
C PRO A 431 1.32 0.19 -14.86
N VAL A 432 1.96 -0.63 -14.03
CA VAL A 432 3.16 -0.28 -13.26
C VAL A 432 4.43 -0.68 -14.01
N GLU A 433 5.51 0.05 -13.78
CA GLU A 433 6.83 -0.29 -14.27
C GLU A 433 7.66 -0.84 -13.12
N ILE A 434 8.20 -2.05 -13.28
CA ILE A 434 8.98 -2.73 -12.25
C ILE A 434 10.41 -2.92 -12.79
N PRO A 435 11.45 -2.38 -12.13
CA PRO A 435 12.84 -2.60 -12.55
C PRO A 435 13.20 -4.09 -12.62
N TYR A 436 13.95 -4.52 -13.63
CA TYR A 436 14.31 -5.94 -13.81
C TYR A 436 14.90 -6.56 -12.55
N ALA A 437 15.86 -5.88 -11.91
CA ALA A 437 16.49 -6.39 -10.70
C ALA A 437 15.50 -6.59 -9.54
N ASP A 438 14.49 -5.72 -9.42
CA ASP A 438 13.47 -5.85 -8.38
C ASP A 438 12.45 -6.94 -8.74
N PHE A 439 12.04 -7.01 -10.02
CA PHE A 439 11.16 -8.05 -10.55
C PHE A 439 11.77 -9.45 -10.43
N GLU A 440 12.99 -9.67 -10.90
CA GLU A 440 13.65 -10.98 -10.81
C GLU A 440 13.81 -11.41 -9.35
N THR A 441 14.14 -10.48 -8.45
CA THR A 441 14.23 -10.78 -7.02
C THR A 441 12.88 -11.19 -6.43
N SER A 442 11.77 -10.60 -6.87
CA SER A 442 10.42 -10.93 -6.39
C SER A 442 9.84 -12.18 -7.07
N TRP A 443 10.19 -12.43 -8.33
CA TRP A 443 9.72 -13.54 -9.15
C TRP A 443 10.45 -14.86 -8.86
N ASP A 444 11.76 -14.82 -8.59
CA ASP A 444 12.56 -15.96 -8.10
C ASP A 444 11.95 -16.59 -6.83
N PHE A 445 11.15 -15.82 -6.11
CA PHE A 445 10.44 -16.29 -4.91
C PHE A 445 9.42 -17.39 -5.19
N THR A 446 8.91 -17.42 -6.42
CA THR A 446 8.04 -18.46 -6.96
C THR A 446 8.79 -19.38 -7.91
N ASP A 447 10.12 -19.46 -7.78
CA ASP A 447 11.02 -20.20 -8.68
C ASP A 447 10.90 -19.74 -10.14
N SER A 448 10.58 -18.46 -10.35
CA SER A 448 10.33 -17.91 -11.67
C SER A 448 9.22 -18.66 -12.42
N LEU A 449 8.16 -19.02 -11.67
CA LEU A 449 6.95 -19.63 -12.20
C LEU A 449 6.20 -18.64 -13.10
N VAL A 450 5.84 -19.13 -14.27
CA VAL A 450 5.01 -18.45 -15.26
C VAL A 450 3.78 -19.29 -15.55
N VAL A 451 2.64 -18.63 -15.70
CA VAL A 451 1.39 -19.21 -16.20
C VAL A 451 0.99 -18.49 -17.47
N VAL A 452 0.77 -19.27 -18.53
CA VAL A 452 0.29 -18.80 -19.83
C VAL A 452 -1.01 -19.51 -20.15
N THR A 453 -2.04 -18.72 -20.46
CA THR A 453 -3.35 -19.20 -20.90
C THR A 453 -3.66 -18.57 -22.25
N LEU A 454 -4.02 -19.42 -23.21
CA LEU A 454 -4.28 -19.04 -24.60
C LEU A 454 -5.58 -19.70 -25.10
N PRO A 455 -6.30 -19.08 -26.05
CA PRO A 455 -7.32 -19.77 -26.82
C PRO A 455 -6.72 -21.03 -27.47
N THR A 456 -7.46 -22.14 -27.48
CA THR A 456 -6.97 -23.45 -27.96
C THR A 456 -6.32 -23.39 -29.35
N LYS A 457 -6.84 -22.53 -30.25
CA LYS A 457 -6.30 -22.37 -31.62
C LYS A 457 -4.90 -21.76 -31.65
N GLU A 458 -4.58 -20.89 -30.70
CA GLU A 458 -3.30 -20.18 -30.62
C GLU A 458 -2.26 -20.98 -29.82
N ALA A 459 -2.74 -21.79 -28.86
CA ALA A 459 -1.94 -22.57 -27.93
C ALA A 459 -0.97 -23.56 -28.61
N VAL A 460 -1.41 -24.26 -29.67
CA VAL A 460 -0.65 -25.37 -30.28
C VAL A 460 0.78 -24.98 -30.65
N ASN A 461 0.95 -23.84 -31.34
CA ASN A 461 2.25 -23.41 -31.85
C ASN A 461 3.13 -22.79 -30.75
N VAL A 462 2.52 -22.20 -29.73
CA VAL A 462 3.24 -21.56 -28.62
C VAL A 462 3.73 -22.64 -27.66
N PHE A 463 2.83 -23.54 -27.23
CA PHE A 463 3.14 -24.56 -26.24
C PHE A 463 4.08 -25.64 -26.75
N ALA A 464 4.15 -25.88 -28.07
CA ALA A 464 5.15 -26.76 -28.67
C ALA A 464 6.59 -26.23 -28.54
N LYS A 465 6.78 -24.92 -28.31
CA LYS A 465 8.11 -24.30 -28.15
C LYS A 465 8.56 -24.18 -26.71
N LEU A 466 7.67 -24.42 -25.75
CA LEU A 466 8.00 -24.35 -24.33
C LEU A 466 8.89 -25.52 -23.93
N ASN A 467 9.73 -25.30 -22.91
CA ASN A 467 10.58 -26.35 -22.38
C ASN A 467 9.70 -27.43 -21.70
N PRO A 468 9.66 -28.67 -22.23
CA PRO A 468 8.79 -29.72 -21.70
C PRO A 468 9.21 -30.15 -20.30
N THR A 469 10.49 -30.07 -19.95
CA THR A 469 11.01 -30.42 -18.62
C THR A 469 10.49 -29.46 -17.57
N THR A 470 10.52 -28.15 -17.81
CA THR A 470 10.04 -27.17 -16.82
C THR A 470 8.51 -27.24 -16.65
N CYS A 471 7.78 -27.59 -17.72
CA CYS A 471 6.35 -27.88 -17.64
C CYS A 471 6.07 -29.12 -16.77
N GLU A 472 6.83 -30.20 -16.98
CA GLU A 472 6.64 -31.47 -16.27
C GLU A 472 6.89 -31.34 -14.76
N ILE A 473 7.98 -30.69 -14.35
CA ILE A 473 8.32 -30.53 -12.93
C ILE A 473 7.27 -29.68 -12.19
N VAL A 474 6.75 -28.63 -12.83
CA VAL A 474 5.67 -27.80 -12.27
C VAL A 474 4.38 -28.62 -12.19
N GLN A 475 4.07 -29.43 -13.19
CA GLN A 475 2.90 -30.33 -13.14
C GLN A 475 3.00 -31.33 -11.97
N ARG A 476 4.17 -31.94 -11.76
CA ARG A 476 4.40 -32.84 -10.61
C ARG A 476 4.28 -32.12 -9.27
N TRP A 477 4.83 -30.93 -9.14
CA TRP A 477 4.70 -30.12 -7.92
C TRP A 477 3.24 -29.73 -7.64
N THR A 478 2.49 -29.27 -8.66
CA THR A 478 1.06 -28.95 -8.49
C THR A 478 0.23 -30.16 -8.08
N ARG A 479 0.56 -31.37 -8.57
CA ARG A 479 -0.03 -32.63 -8.08
C ARG A 479 0.27 -32.88 -6.61
N ALA A 480 1.51 -32.63 -6.16
CA ALA A 480 1.87 -32.77 -4.75
C ALA A 480 1.09 -31.77 -3.85
N LEU A 481 0.84 -30.55 -4.33
CA LEU A 481 -0.04 -29.59 -3.64
C LEU A 481 -1.47 -30.11 -3.51
N SER A 482 -2.04 -30.69 -4.57
CA SER A 482 -3.37 -31.30 -4.51
C SER A 482 -3.42 -32.50 -3.55
N LEU A 483 -2.40 -33.35 -3.54
CA LEU A 483 -2.29 -34.47 -2.58
C LEU A 483 -2.21 -33.97 -1.14
N ARG A 484 -1.45 -32.90 -0.88
CA ARG A 484 -1.39 -32.25 0.45
C ARG A 484 -2.76 -31.75 0.87
N GLN A 485 -3.51 -31.08 -0.01
CA GLN A 485 -4.85 -30.60 0.33
C GLN A 485 -5.82 -31.75 0.62
N ALA A 486 -5.72 -32.85 -0.12
CA ALA A 486 -6.47 -34.07 0.14
C ALA A 486 -5.94 -34.87 1.36
N SER A 487 -5.04 -34.28 2.18
CA SER A 487 -4.42 -34.90 3.36
C SER A 487 -3.63 -36.19 3.06
N HIS A 488 -3.28 -36.46 1.79
CA HIS A 488 -2.42 -37.56 1.37
C HIS A 488 -0.93 -37.21 1.52
N HIS A 489 -0.53 -36.85 2.74
CA HIS A 489 0.78 -36.26 3.04
C HIS A 489 1.98 -37.12 2.64
N GLU A 490 1.92 -38.44 2.84
CA GLU A 490 3.03 -39.35 2.48
C GLU A 490 3.24 -39.43 0.96
N MET A 491 2.16 -39.49 0.19
CA MET A 491 2.24 -39.50 -1.27
C MET A 491 2.77 -38.16 -1.80
N ALA A 492 2.33 -37.04 -1.20
CA ALA A 492 2.85 -35.73 -1.53
C ALA A 492 4.35 -35.65 -1.24
N LEU A 493 4.79 -36.07 -0.06
CA LEU A 493 6.21 -36.07 0.33
C LEU A 493 7.06 -36.92 -0.61
N GLY A 494 6.61 -38.11 -1.01
CA GLY A 494 7.35 -38.95 -1.97
C GLY A 494 7.53 -38.29 -3.34
N GLU A 495 6.53 -37.57 -3.86
CA GLU A 495 6.69 -36.79 -5.09
C GLU A 495 7.66 -35.61 -4.90
N LEU A 496 7.58 -34.92 -3.77
CA LEU A 496 8.44 -33.78 -3.45
C LEU A 496 9.90 -34.20 -3.25
N GLU A 497 10.16 -35.31 -2.57
CA GLU A 497 11.50 -35.88 -2.39
C GLU A 497 12.18 -36.17 -3.73
N ASN A 498 11.45 -36.76 -4.66
CA ASN A 498 11.95 -37.01 -6.02
C ASN A 498 12.26 -35.68 -6.74
N LEU A 499 11.38 -34.68 -6.66
CA LEU A 499 11.61 -33.37 -7.27
C LEU A 499 12.82 -32.65 -6.67
N MET A 500 12.96 -32.66 -5.34
CA MET A 500 14.10 -32.04 -4.65
C MET A 500 15.42 -32.73 -5.01
N ALA A 501 15.41 -34.05 -5.23
CA ALA A 501 16.60 -34.82 -5.60
C ALA A 501 16.99 -34.61 -7.09
N SER A 502 16.02 -34.54 -8.01
CA SER A 502 16.30 -34.39 -9.44
C SER A 502 16.42 -32.94 -9.91
N HIS A 503 15.82 -31.99 -9.19
CA HIS A 503 15.79 -30.55 -9.50
C HIS A 503 16.04 -29.70 -8.24
N PRO A 504 17.25 -29.75 -7.65
CA PRO A 504 17.58 -28.99 -6.44
C PRO A 504 17.51 -27.46 -6.61
N GLU A 505 17.49 -26.97 -7.84
CA GLU A 505 17.26 -25.57 -8.20
C GLU A 505 15.81 -25.12 -8.04
N PHE A 506 14.84 -26.05 -8.07
CA PHE A 506 13.42 -25.76 -7.88
C PHE A 506 13.08 -25.83 -6.40
N LEU A 507 12.85 -24.67 -5.77
CA LEU A 507 12.81 -24.55 -4.31
C LEU A 507 11.38 -24.72 -3.74
N SER A 508 10.33 -24.50 -4.51
CA SER A 508 8.94 -24.69 -4.10
C SER A 508 8.64 -26.09 -3.53
N PRO A 509 9.19 -27.20 -4.08
CA PRO A 509 9.08 -28.51 -3.46
C PRO A 509 9.57 -28.58 -2.01
N PHE A 510 10.71 -27.95 -1.69
CA PHE A 510 11.24 -27.87 -0.34
C PHE A 510 10.30 -27.09 0.58
N ARG A 511 9.73 -25.98 0.09
CA ARG A 511 8.73 -25.21 0.84
C ARG A 511 7.50 -26.07 1.15
N THR A 512 6.93 -26.73 0.15
CA THR A 512 5.74 -27.58 0.34
C THR A 512 6.01 -28.73 1.30
N ALA A 513 7.17 -29.39 1.21
CA ALA A 513 7.56 -30.46 2.12
C ALA A 513 7.72 -29.96 3.57
N THR A 514 8.35 -28.79 3.74
CA THR A 514 8.50 -28.13 5.04
C THR A 514 7.15 -27.84 5.69
N GLU A 515 6.20 -27.27 4.93
CA GLU A 515 4.84 -27.01 5.40
C GLU A 515 4.14 -28.30 5.85
N ILE A 516 4.26 -29.39 5.08
CA ILE A 516 3.67 -30.70 5.44
C ILE A 516 4.29 -31.22 6.74
N HIS A 517 5.61 -31.11 6.93
CA HIS A 517 6.25 -31.54 8.16
C HIS A 517 5.81 -30.74 9.38
N LEU A 518 5.67 -29.42 9.25
CA LEU A 518 5.16 -28.56 10.32
C LEU A 518 3.70 -28.90 10.67
N MET A 519 2.84 -29.11 9.68
CA MET A 519 1.44 -29.54 9.89
C MET A 519 1.35 -30.89 10.63
N ARG A 520 2.34 -31.76 10.42
CA ARG A 520 2.44 -33.07 11.08
C ARG A 520 3.13 -33.02 12.46
N GLY A 521 3.50 -31.83 12.94
CA GLY A 521 4.21 -31.66 14.21
C GLY A 521 5.62 -32.25 14.20
N ALA A 522 6.31 -32.25 13.05
CA ALA A 522 7.67 -32.76 12.89
C ALA A 522 8.66 -31.63 12.51
N PRO A 523 8.90 -30.64 13.40
CA PRO A 523 9.75 -29.48 13.10
C PRO A 523 11.22 -29.86 12.84
N GLU A 524 11.71 -30.98 13.36
CA GLU A 524 13.07 -31.47 13.10
C GLU A 524 13.26 -31.78 11.61
N LYS A 525 12.27 -32.44 11.00
CA LYS A 525 12.27 -32.78 9.58
C LYS A 525 12.13 -31.52 8.72
N ALA A 526 11.30 -30.57 9.15
CA ALA A 526 11.19 -29.27 8.49
C ALA A 526 12.55 -28.56 8.43
N LEU A 527 13.28 -28.50 9.55
CA LEU A 527 14.63 -27.91 9.59
C LEU A 527 15.65 -28.69 8.76
N GLU A 528 15.54 -30.02 8.69
CA GLU A 528 16.38 -30.86 7.83
C GLU A 528 16.19 -30.51 6.35
N VAL A 529 14.95 -30.39 5.89
CA VAL A 529 14.60 -29.97 4.51
C VAL A 529 15.12 -28.56 4.20
N LEU A 530 15.03 -27.63 5.15
CA LEU A 530 15.46 -26.23 4.97
C LEU A 530 16.97 -26.01 5.03
N ARG A 531 17.71 -26.89 5.72
CA ARG A 531 19.16 -26.75 5.95
C ARG A 531 19.98 -26.53 4.67
N PRO A 532 19.84 -27.33 3.59
CA PRO A 532 20.60 -27.09 2.36
C PRO A 532 20.28 -25.73 1.73
N LEU A 533 19.02 -25.28 1.80
CA LEU A 533 18.59 -24.00 1.26
C LEU A 533 19.20 -22.82 2.01
N LEU A 534 19.17 -22.85 3.35
CA LEU A 534 19.78 -21.82 4.19
C LEU A 534 21.30 -21.79 4.06
N LYS A 535 21.93 -22.93 3.75
CA LYS A 535 23.37 -23.00 3.47
C LYS A 535 23.71 -22.35 2.13
N ALA A 536 22.92 -22.62 1.08
CA ALA A 536 23.11 -22.07 -0.26
C ALA A 536 22.78 -20.57 -0.31
N ASN A 537 21.64 -20.18 0.28
CA ASN A 537 21.18 -18.80 0.35
C ASN A 537 20.70 -18.46 1.77
N LYS A 538 21.64 -17.92 2.57
CA LYS A 538 21.38 -17.47 3.96
C LYS A 538 20.33 -16.35 4.08
N LYS A 539 19.91 -15.77 2.96
CA LYS A 539 18.93 -14.67 2.87
C LYS A 539 17.60 -15.11 2.26
N ASN A 540 17.41 -16.40 1.97
CA ASN A 540 16.12 -16.88 1.45
C ASN A 540 15.04 -16.63 2.50
N TYR A 541 14.12 -15.71 2.20
CA TYR A 541 13.14 -15.21 3.16
C TYR A 541 12.19 -16.29 3.66
N TRP A 542 11.65 -17.14 2.78
CA TRP A 542 10.65 -18.12 3.19
C TRP A 542 11.33 -19.25 3.96
N ALA A 543 12.55 -19.64 3.59
CA ALA A 543 13.32 -20.60 4.36
C ALA A 543 13.62 -20.07 5.77
N LEU A 544 13.96 -18.78 5.91
CA LEU A 544 14.12 -18.12 7.21
C LEU A 544 12.80 -18.11 7.99
N ARG A 545 11.67 -17.78 7.34
CA ARG A 545 10.34 -17.79 7.96
C ARG A 545 10.00 -19.17 8.54
N TYR A 546 10.04 -20.22 7.72
CA TYR A 546 9.65 -21.56 8.17
C TYR A 546 10.68 -22.18 9.12
N ALA A 547 11.96 -21.81 9.02
CA ALA A 547 12.94 -22.18 10.04
C ALA A 547 12.61 -21.53 11.39
N GLY A 548 12.19 -20.26 11.39
CA GLY A 548 11.71 -19.59 12.59
C GLY A 548 10.46 -20.26 13.18
N GLU A 549 9.51 -20.66 12.34
CA GLU A 549 8.31 -21.40 12.76
C GLU A 549 8.65 -22.79 13.31
N ALA A 550 9.58 -23.52 12.67
CA ALA A 550 10.05 -24.81 13.14
C ALA A 550 10.77 -24.70 14.48
N SER A 551 11.72 -23.76 14.63
CA SER A 551 12.41 -23.50 15.90
C SER A 551 11.44 -23.08 17.00
N LEU A 552 10.42 -22.27 16.67
CA LEU A 552 9.36 -21.89 17.62
C LEU A 552 8.56 -23.11 18.08
N SER A 553 8.21 -24.01 17.15
CA SER A 553 7.52 -25.27 17.47
C SER A 553 8.37 -26.22 18.32
N GLN A 554 9.71 -26.13 18.26
CA GLN A 554 10.63 -26.86 19.14
C GLN A 554 10.81 -26.20 20.51
N GLY A 555 10.32 -24.97 20.69
CA GLY A 555 10.53 -24.17 21.89
C GLY A 555 11.88 -23.44 21.91
N ASP A 556 12.66 -23.44 20.84
CA ASP A 556 13.88 -22.64 20.71
C ASP A 556 13.55 -21.20 20.32
N LEU A 557 13.16 -20.41 21.34
CA LEU A 557 12.78 -19.02 21.18
C LEU A 557 13.92 -18.13 20.66
N ALA A 558 15.17 -18.46 20.99
CA ALA A 558 16.32 -17.67 20.61
C ALA A 558 16.62 -17.83 19.12
N GLU A 559 16.59 -19.07 18.62
CA GLU A 559 16.79 -19.35 17.21
C GLU A 559 15.61 -18.84 16.37
N ALA A 560 14.37 -19.06 16.84
CA ALA A 560 13.17 -18.53 16.20
C ALA A 560 13.22 -17.01 16.06
N TRP A 561 13.62 -16.29 17.12
CA TRP A 561 13.79 -14.85 17.12
C TRP A 561 14.79 -14.39 16.04
N GLU A 562 15.92 -15.07 15.92
CA GLU A 562 16.97 -14.72 14.96
C GLU A 562 16.52 -14.97 13.52
N TYR A 563 15.84 -16.09 13.26
CA TYR A 563 15.29 -16.40 11.94
C TYR A 563 14.23 -15.38 11.51
N PHE A 564 13.24 -15.09 12.37
CA PHE A 564 12.25 -14.06 12.08
C PHE A 564 12.87 -12.67 11.97
N GLY A 565 13.89 -12.35 12.77
CA GLY A 565 14.64 -11.10 12.69
C GLY A 565 15.34 -10.92 11.34
N LYS A 566 15.92 -11.99 10.77
CA LYS A 566 16.48 -11.98 9.41
C LYS A 566 15.39 -11.85 8.35
N ALA A 567 14.26 -12.52 8.52
CA ALA A 567 13.14 -12.46 7.60
C ALA A 567 12.52 -11.05 7.52
N VAL A 568 12.28 -10.39 8.66
CA VAL A 568 11.74 -9.01 8.74
C VAL A 568 12.67 -7.98 8.10
N ARG A 569 14.00 -8.18 8.12
CA ARG A 569 14.93 -7.27 7.42
C ARG A 569 14.72 -7.27 5.90
N ARG A 570 14.17 -8.35 5.33
CA ARG A 570 13.86 -8.45 3.91
C ARG A 570 12.46 -7.92 3.60
N PHE A 571 11.50 -8.14 4.50
CA PHE A 571 10.12 -7.67 4.37
C PHE A 571 9.63 -7.13 5.71
N ALA A 572 9.75 -5.81 5.85
CA ALA A 572 9.45 -5.09 7.09
C ALA A 572 7.97 -4.84 7.32
N ASP A 573 7.12 -5.07 6.32
CA ASP A 573 5.67 -4.84 6.39
C ASP A 573 4.89 -6.16 6.54
N ASP A 574 5.57 -7.23 6.95
CA ASP A 574 4.97 -8.55 7.13
C ASP A 574 4.31 -8.67 8.52
N SER A 575 2.99 -8.52 8.56
CA SER A 575 2.24 -8.56 9.82
C SER A 575 2.38 -9.87 10.59
N THR A 576 2.52 -11.02 9.91
CA THR A 576 2.62 -12.31 10.60
C THR A 576 3.98 -12.54 11.23
N LEU A 577 5.06 -12.05 10.61
CA LEU A 577 6.39 -12.10 11.22
C LEU A 577 6.51 -11.20 12.43
N HIS A 578 5.94 -10.00 12.34
CA HIS A 578 5.83 -9.12 13.48
C HIS A 578 5.01 -9.75 14.61
N TYR A 579 3.90 -10.40 14.29
CA TYR A 579 3.12 -11.16 15.28
C TYR A 579 3.91 -12.32 15.90
N ALA A 580 4.60 -13.14 15.11
CA ALA A 580 5.42 -14.24 15.63
C ALA A 580 6.52 -13.72 16.58
N ARG A 581 7.17 -12.60 16.23
CA ARG A 581 8.14 -11.93 17.13
C ARG A 581 7.48 -11.34 18.37
N ALA A 582 6.26 -10.82 18.26
CA ALA A 582 5.51 -10.34 19.41
C ALA A 582 5.24 -11.48 20.41
N GLU A 583 4.82 -12.64 19.92
CA GLU A 583 4.57 -13.82 20.75
C GLU A 583 5.85 -14.29 21.46
N ILE A 584 6.98 -14.35 20.74
CA ILE A 584 8.28 -14.66 21.37
C ILE A 584 8.64 -13.62 22.45
N ALA A 585 8.42 -12.33 22.17
CA ALA A 585 8.71 -11.26 23.14
C ALA A 585 7.80 -11.33 24.38
N PHE A 586 6.54 -11.75 24.24
CA PHE A 586 5.66 -12.00 25.38
C PHE A 586 6.17 -13.15 26.25
N VAL A 587 6.57 -14.27 25.64
CA VAL A 587 7.13 -15.41 26.38
C VAL A 587 8.43 -15.01 27.08
N ALA A 588 9.24 -14.14 26.47
CA ALA A 588 10.45 -13.57 27.06
C ALA A 588 10.17 -12.50 28.15
N GLY A 589 8.91 -12.11 28.38
CA GLY A 589 8.53 -11.07 29.34
C GLY A 589 8.76 -9.62 28.87
N ASP A 590 9.23 -9.40 27.64
CA ASP A 590 9.44 -8.07 27.07
C ASP A 590 8.14 -7.54 26.43
N ARG A 591 7.16 -7.23 27.29
CA ARG A 591 5.85 -6.69 26.86
C ARG A 591 5.96 -5.42 26.02
N LYS A 592 6.95 -4.56 26.32
CA LYS A 592 7.18 -3.32 25.57
C LYS A 592 7.51 -3.61 24.11
N ARG A 593 8.43 -4.55 23.88
CA ARG A 593 8.79 -4.99 22.53
C ARG A 593 7.65 -5.73 21.86
N ALA A 594 6.95 -6.60 22.59
CA ALA A 594 5.80 -7.32 22.04
C ALA A 594 4.73 -6.37 21.48
N ARG A 595 4.32 -5.35 22.25
CA ARG A 595 3.39 -4.30 21.77
C ARG A 595 3.93 -3.56 20.55
N ALA A 596 5.22 -3.24 20.52
CA ALA A 596 5.83 -2.54 19.39
C ALA A 596 5.76 -3.38 18.09
N GLU A 597 6.05 -4.67 18.17
CA GLU A 597 5.91 -5.59 17.04
C GLU A 597 4.43 -5.69 16.59
N LEU A 598 3.48 -5.81 17.51
CA LEU A 598 2.04 -5.82 17.17
C LEU A 598 1.60 -4.53 16.48
N MET A 599 2.10 -3.38 16.92
CA MET A 599 1.82 -2.11 16.26
C MET A 599 2.41 -2.03 14.86
N TRP A 600 3.61 -2.59 14.61
CA TRP A 600 4.12 -2.72 13.25
C TRP A 600 3.26 -3.66 12.40
N ALA A 601 2.75 -4.74 12.97
CA ALA A 601 1.84 -5.64 12.29
C ALA A 601 0.56 -4.92 11.83
N LEU A 602 0.00 -4.04 12.68
CA LEU A 602 -1.22 -3.26 12.40
C LEU A 602 -0.96 -2.04 11.52
N ASP A 603 0.22 -1.42 11.58
CA ASP A 603 0.63 -0.37 10.64
C ASP A 603 0.59 -0.91 9.19
N ALA A 604 1.04 -2.15 8.99
CA ALA A 604 1.03 -2.84 7.70
C ALA A 604 -0.35 -3.36 7.30
N ARG A 605 -1.07 -4.03 8.22
CA ARG A 605 -2.43 -4.56 7.98
C ARG A 605 -3.35 -4.17 9.15
N PRO A 606 -4.09 -3.03 9.04
CA PRO A 606 -4.94 -2.55 10.12
C PRO A 606 -6.02 -3.54 10.56
N ALA A 607 -6.53 -4.37 9.66
CA ALA A 607 -7.53 -5.40 9.95
C ALA A 607 -6.94 -6.74 10.40
N PHE A 608 -5.67 -6.80 10.82
CA PHE A 608 -5.03 -8.06 11.21
C PHE A 608 -5.50 -8.54 12.60
N LEU A 609 -6.53 -9.39 12.59
CA LEU A 609 -7.24 -9.85 13.80
C LEU A 609 -6.33 -10.46 14.88
N PRO A 610 -5.36 -11.34 14.58
CA PRO A 610 -4.46 -11.89 15.60
C PRO A 610 -3.75 -10.81 16.41
N ALA A 611 -3.25 -9.76 15.75
CA ALA A 611 -2.55 -8.69 16.45
C ALA A 611 -3.50 -7.83 17.30
N ARG A 612 -4.72 -7.56 16.82
CA ARG A 612 -5.73 -6.83 17.59
C ARG A 612 -6.19 -7.60 18.81
N LEU A 613 -6.51 -8.89 18.66
CA LEU A 613 -6.88 -9.77 19.78
C LEU A 613 -5.79 -9.83 20.83
N ARG A 614 -4.53 -9.99 20.41
CA ARG A 614 -3.40 -10.08 21.33
C ARG A 614 -3.18 -8.77 22.09
N LEU A 615 -3.31 -7.62 21.42
CA LEU A 615 -3.29 -6.31 22.10
C LEU A 615 -4.48 -6.16 23.05
N ALA A 616 -5.70 -6.56 22.65
CA ALA A 616 -6.90 -6.47 23.48
C ALA A 616 -6.71 -7.24 24.80
N GLN A 617 -6.22 -8.47 24.70
CA GLN A 617 -5.92 -9.32 25.85
C GLN A 617 -4.83 -8.70 26.74
N ASP A 618 -3.72 -8.26 26.15
CA ASP A 618 -2.61 -7.69 26.91
C ASP A 618 -2.96 -6.35 27.59
N TYR A 619 -3.82 -5.52 26.97
CA TYR A 619 -4.35 -4.32 27.60
C TYR A 619 -5.31 -4.65 28.75
N LEU A 620 -6.18 -5.66 28.59
CA LEU A 620 -7.08 -6.12 29.64
C LEU A 620 -6.28 -6.60 30.86
N GLU A 621 -5.26 -7.44 30.66
CA GLU A 621 -4.36 -7.90 31.71
C GLU A 621 -3.61 -6.76 32.40
N ALA A 622 -3.29 -5.69 31.66
CA ALA A 622 -2.63 -4.49 32.18
C ALA A 622 -3.59 -3.50 32.86
N GLY A 623 -4.91 -3.76 32.84
CA GLY A 623 -5.94 -2.86 33.36
C GLY A 623 -6.22 -1.63 32.50
N ASP A 624 -5.69 -1.58 31.26
CA ASP A 624 -5.98 -0.51 30.29
C ASP A 624 -7.29 -0.83 29.56
N LEU A 625 -8.40 -0.72 30.29
CA LEU A 625 -9.73 -1.17 29.85
C LEU A 625 -10.21 -0.44 28.60
N GLU A 626 -9.90 0.85 28.46
CA GLU A 626 -10.25 1.63 27.26
C GLU A 626 -9.59 1.08 26.00
N ARG A 627 -8.29 0.78 26.05
CA ARG A 627 -7.59 0.21 24.89
C ARG A 627 -7.95 -1.25 24.65
N ALA A 628 -8.25 -2.00 25.70
CA ALA A 628 -8.76 -3.37 25.57
C ALA A 628 -10.10 -3.38 24.81
N GLN A 629 -11.05 -2.54 25.24
CA GLN A 629 -12.33 -2.34 24.59
C GLN A 629 -12.14 -1.92 23.12
N TRP A 630 -11.32 -0.90 22.85
CA TRP A 630 -11.06 -0.43 21.48
C TRP A 630 -10.64 -1.54 20.52
N GLN A 631 -9.67 -2.37 20.95
CA GLN A 631 -9.18 -3.46 20.12
C GLN A 631 -10.22 -4.56 19.95
N ALA A 632 -10.95 -4.92 21.01
CA ALA A 632 -12.00 -5.93 20.96
C ALA A 632 -13.17 -5.53 20.05
N GLU A 633 -13.65 -4.29 20.14
CA GLU A 633 -14.70 -3.74 19.27
C GLU A 633 -14.30 -3.80 17.79
N HIS A 634 -13.04 -3.44 17.49
CA HIS A 634 -12.55 -3.51 16.11
C HIS A 634 -12.57 -4.95 15.60
N VAL A 635 -12.16 -5.93 16.43
CA VAL A 635 -12.26 -7.34 16.03
C VAL A 635 -13.71 -7.74 15.77
N LEU A 636 -14.65 -7.32 16.61
CA LEU A 636 -16.07 -7.67 16.46
C LEU A 636 -16.74 -7.01 15.25
N GLU A 637 -16.27 -5.84 14.83
CA GLU A 637 -16.76 -5.17 13.63
C GLU A 637 -16.30 -5.89 12.34
N ILE A 638 -15.08 -6.45 12.34
CA ILE A 638 -14.57 -7.24 11.20
C ILE A 638 -15.09 -8.68 11.24
N ALA A 639 -15.17 -9.27 12.44
CA ALA A 639 -15.59 -10.65 12.69
C ALA A 639 -16.66 -10.69 13.80
N PRO A 640 -17.92 -10.39 13.47
CA PRO A 640 -19.03 -10.48 14.42
C PRO A 640 -19.15 -11.88 15.03
N GLY A 641 -19.42 -11.97 16.33
CA GLY A 641 -19.52 -13.26 17.04
C GLY A 641 -18.17 -13.87 17.42
N HIS A 642 -17.05 -13.14 17.29
CA HIS A 642 -15.74 -13.65 17.70
C HIS A 642 -15.66 -13.80 19.22
N LEU A 643 -15.90 -15.03 19.71
CA LEU A 643 -16.05 -15.37 21.13
C LEU A 643 -14.99 -14.79 22.08
N MET A 644 -13.71 -14.80 21.70
CA MET A 644 -12.66 -14.26 22.57
C MET A 644 -12.72 -12.73 22.67
N ALA A 645 -13.12 -12.05 21.58
CA ALA A 645 -13.24 -10.61 21.56
C ALA A 645 -14.46 -10.16 22.40
N GLU A 646 -15.58 -10.88 22.31
CA GLU A 646 -16.75 -10.65 23.17
C GLU A 646 -16.39 -10.76 24.65
N LYS A 647 -15.69 -11.84 25.05
CA LYS A 647 -15.24 -12.02 26.44
C LYS A 647 -14.33 -10.89 26.94
N ILE A 648 -13.40 -10.43 26.09
CA ILE A 648 -12.51 -9.32 26.43
C ILE A 648 -13.31 -8.02 26.56
N LEU A 649 -14.27 -7.79 25.66
CA LEU A 649 -15.13 -6.62 25.67
C LEU A 649 -16.00 -6.59 26.94
N ASP A 650 -16.67 -7.69 27.26
CA ASP A 650 -17.51 -7.81 28.47
C ASP A 650 -16.68 -7.54 29.73
N ALA A 651 -15.49 -8.15 29.84
CA ALA A 651 -14.59 -7.92 30.97
C ALA A 651 -14.11 -6.47 31.07
N ALA A 652 -13.82 -5.83 29.93
CA ALA A 652 -13.42 -4.41 29.90
C ALA A 652 -14.58 -3.49 30.30
N LEU A 653 -15.81 -3.78 29.87
CA LEU A 653 -17.00 -3.00 30.20
C LEU A 653 -17.42 -3.18 31.67
N ASP A 654 -17.35 -4.39 32.20
CA ASP A 654 -17.67 -4.66 33.61
C ASP A 654 -16.63 -4.05 34.56
N GLY A 655 -15.36 -4.01 34.16
CA GLY A 655 -14.32 -3.31 34.95
C GLY A 655 -14.42 -1.79 34.91
N ASN A 656 -15.17 -1.22 33.95
CA ASN A 656 -15.45 0.22 33.83
C ASN A 656 -16.72 0.66 34.59
N ARG A 657 -17.51 -0.28 35.10
CA ARG A 657 -18.70 -0.04 35.95
C ARG A 657 -18.33 -0.05 37.42
#